data_AF-A6JKD8-F1
#
_entry.id   AF-A6JKD8-F1
#
_cell.length_a   1.000
_cell.length_b   1.000
_cell.length_c   1.000
_cell.angle_alpha   90.00
_cell.angle_beta   90.00
_cell.angle_gamma   90.00
#
_symmetry.space_group_name_H-M   'P 1'
#
loop_
_entity.id
_entity.type
_entity.pdbx_description
1 polymer ?
#
loop_
_entity_poly.entity_id
_entity_poly.type
_entity_poly.pdbx_seq_one_letter_code
_entity_poly.pdbx_strand_id
1 'polypeptide(L)'
;MASKLWSRSLKLAYTLLSKLTSKNEPLLNPGDRVALVFPNSDPVMFMVAFYGCLLAELVPVPIEVPLTRKDAGSQHVGFLLGSCGVTLALTTDACQKGLPKAPTGEVATFKGWPPLAWLVIDGKHLTKPPKDWYPLAQDTGSRTAYIEYKTSKDGSTVGVTVPHSSLLAQCQALTQVCGYTEAETLTNVLDFKRDAGLWHGVLTSVMNRMHVISIPYALMKVNPLSWIQKVCSYKARAALVKSRDMHWSLLAQRGQRDVCLSSLRMLIVADGANPWSISSCDAFLNVFQSRGLRPEVICPCASSPEALTVAIRRPPDLGGPPPRKAVLSMNGLSYGVIRVDTEEKLSVLTVQDVGQVMPGASVCVVKVDGVPYLCKTDEIGEICVSSVATGTAYYGLLGITKNVFETVPVTADGVPVSDRPFTRTGLLGFIGPENLVFVVGKLDGLTVVGARRHNADDIVATALAVEPMKFVYRGRIAVFSVTVLHDDRIVLVAEQRPDSSEEDSFQWMSRVLQAIDSIHQVGVYCLALVPANTLPKAPLGGIHISETKQRFLEGTLHPCNVLMCPHTCVTNLPKPRQKQPEVGPASMIVGNLVAGKRIAQASGRELAHLEDSDQARKFLFLADVLQWRAHTTPDHPLFLLLNAKGTVTSTATCIQLHKRAERVAAALMEKGRLDAGDHVALVYPPGVDLIAAFYGCLYCGCVPVTVRPPHPQNLGTTLPTVKMIVEVSKSACVLSTQAITRLLKSKEAAAAVDVRTWPTILDTDDIPKKKVASIFRPPSPDVLAYLDFSVSTTGILAGVKMSHAATSALCRSIKLQCELYPSRQIAICLDPYCGLGFALWCLCSVYSGHQSVLVPPLELESNVSLWLSAVSQYKARVTFCSYSVMEMCTKGLGAQTGALRMKGVNLSCVRTCMVVAEERPRISLTQSFSKLFKDLGLPARAVSTTFGCRVNVAICLQGTTGPDPTTVYVDMRALRHDRVRLVERGSPHSLPLMESGKILPGVKVIIAHTETKGPLGDSHLGEIWVSSPHNATGYYTVYGEEALHADHFSARLSFGDTQTIWARTGYLGFLRRTELTDASGERHDALYVVGSLDETLELRGMRYHPIDIETSVIRAHRSIAECAVFTWTNLLVVVVELDGLEQDALDLVALVTNVVLEEHYLVVGVVVIVDPGVIPINSRGEKQRMHLRDGFLADQLDPIYVAYNM
;
A
#
# COMPACT_ATOMS: atom_id res chain seq x y z
N MET A 1 52.53 -18.59 -23.14
CA MET A 1 51.39 -17.68 -22.86
C MET A 1 51.79 -16.51 -21.96
N ALA A 2 52.55 -16.75 -20.88
CA ALA A 2 53.05 -15.72 -19.96
C ALA A 2 53.76 -14.52 -20.62
N SER A 3 54.65 -14.73 -21.61
CA SER A 3 55.30 -13.64 -22.35
C SER A 3 54.30 -12.72 -23.10
N LYS A 4 53.21 -13.27 -23.63
CA LYS A 4 52.15 -12.49 -24.29
C LYS A 4 51.32 -11.68 -23.29
N LEU A 5 50.99 -12.28 -22.13
CA LEU A 5 50.29 -11.59 -21.04
C LEU A 5 51.12 -10.42 -20.51
N TRP A 6 52.41 -10.67 -20.22
CA TRP A 6 53.35 -9.63 -19.79
C TRP A 6 53.45 -8.49 -20.81
N SER A 7 53.71 -8.82 -22.09
CA SER A 7 53.86 -7.80 -23.14
C SER A 7 52.60 -6.95 -23.34
N ARG A 8 51.40 -7.56 -23.27
CA ARG A 8 50.13 -6.82 -23.39
C ARG A 8 49.85 -5.96 -22.17
N SER A 9 50.08 -6.48 -20.97
CA SER A 9 49.89 -5.74 -19.71
C SER A 9 50.85 -4.55 -19.62
N LEU A 10 52.10 -4.73 -20.07
CA LEU A 10 53.11 -3.66 -20.13
C LEU A 10 52.71 -2.53 -21.10
N LYS A 11 52.18 -2.89 -22.28
CA LYS A 11 51.65 -1.90 -23.25
C LYS A 11 50.46 -1.12 -22.69
N LEU A 12 49.57 -1.82 -21.99
CA LEU A 12 48.42 -1.19 -21.36
C LEU A 12 48.87 -0.25 -20.24
N ALA A 13 49.73 -0.69 -19.34
CA ALA A 13 50.29 0.12 -18.25
C ALA A 13 50.92 1.42 -18.78
N TYR A 14 51.76 1.32 -19.81
CA TYR A 14 52.34 2.48 -20.47
C TYR A 14 51.27 3.42 -21.05
N THR A 15 50.25 2.86 -21.73
CA THR A 15 49.16 3.65 -22.32
C THR A 15 48.36 4.41 -21.26
N LEU A 16 48.03 3.76 -20.13
CA LEU A 16 47.29 4.37 -19.03
C LEU A 16 48.04 5.56 -18.40
N LEU A 17 49.37 5.50 -18.35
CA LEU A 17 50.20 6.56 -17.78
C LEU A 17 50.62 7.65 -18.79
N SER A 18 50.59 7.38 -20.11
CA SER A 18 51.18 8.28 -21.13
C SER A 18 50.20 8.94 -22.11
N LYS A 19 49.01 8.37 -22.36
CA LYS A 19 48.09 8.88 -23.40
C LYS A 19 46.62 8.58 -23.12
N LEU A 20 45.83 9.62 -22.84
CA LEU A 20 44.37 9.56 -22.99
C LEU A 20 43.69 10.85 -23.49
N THR A 21 44.41 11.97 -23.69
CA THR A 21 43.84 13.17 -24.35
C THR A 21 44.84 13.85 -25.31
N SER A 22 44.34 14.75 -26.18
CA SER A 22 45.14 15.54 -27.14
C SER A 22 46.00 16.64 -26.49
N LYS A 23 45.94 16.78 -25.16
CA LYS A 23 46.81 17.63 -24.34
C LYS A 23 47.73 16.71 -23.54
N ASN A 24 49.03 17.01 -23.49
CA ASN A 24 50.08 16.24 -22.81
C ASN A 24 49.96 16.20 -21.26
N GLU A 25 48.77 15.96 -20.70
CA GLU A 25 48.56 15.75 -19.27
C GLU A 25 48.14 14.29 -18.99
N PRO A 26 48.74 13.61 -17.97
CA PRO A 26 48.33 12.26 -17.59
C PRO A 26 46.92 12.31 -16.96
N LEU A 27 46.00 11.49 -17.49
CA LEU A 27 44.62 11.38 -16.97
C LEU A 27 44.56 10.67 -15.61
N LEU A 28 45.53 9.79 -15.32
CA LEU A 28 45.57 8.94 -14.13
C LEU A 28 46.94 9.01 -13.47
N ASN A 29 46.95 9.09 -12.15
CA ASN A 29 48.13 9.03 -11.29
C ASN A 29 48.18 7.71 -10.52
N PRO A 30 49.36 7.25 -10.07
CA PRO A 30 49.48 6.15 -9.13
C PRO A 30 48.51 6.28 -7.95
N GLY A 31 47.78 5.21 -7.64
CA GLY A 31 46.72 5.17 -6.62
C GLY A 31 45.30 5.49 -7.13
N ASP A 32 45.15 5.94 -8.39
CA ASP A 32 43.82 6.13 -8.98
C ASP A 32 43.11 4.79 -9.22
N ARG A 33 41.78 4.80 -9.06
CA ARG A 33 40.94 3.62 -9.18
C ARG A 33 40.36 3.51 -10.58
N VAL A 34 40.42 2.32 -11.15
CA VAL A 34 39.96 2.06 -12.52
C VAL A 34 38.96 0.91 -12.53
N ALA A 35 37.78 1.12 -13.08
CA ALA A 35 36.77 0.06 -13.20
C ALA A 35 37.19 -0.94 -14.28
N LEU A 36 37.11 -2.24 -13.97
CA LEU A 36 37.32 -3.30 -14.95
C LEU A 36 35.98 -3.95 -15.30
N VAL A 37 35.49 -3.68 -16.51
CA VAL A 37 34.18 -4.15 -17.01
C VAL A 37 34.42 -5.17 -18.12
N PHE A 38 34.41 -6.46 -17.76
CA PHE A 38 34.72 -7.55 -18.70
C PHE A 38 33.66 -8.67 -18.62
N PRO A 39 33.26 -9.23 -19.78
CA PRO A 39 32.31 -10.33 -19.82
C PRO A 39 32.98 -11.60 -19.31
N ASN A 40 32.20 -12.50 -18.71
CA ASN A 40 32.70 -13.78 -18.17
C ASN A 40 33.31 -14.72 -19.23
N SER A 41 33.16 -14.40 -20.52
CA SER A 41 33.78 -15.12 -21.64
C SER A 41 35.19 -14.66 -21.98
N ASP A 42 35.69 -13.55 -21.40
CA ASP A 42 37.00 -12.99 -21.73
C ASP A 42 37.92 -12.83 -20.49
N PRO A 43 38.36 -13.95 -19.89
CA PRO A 43 39.31 -13.92 -18.77
C PRO A 43 40.66 -13.34 -19.17
N VAL A 44 41.08 -13.52 -20.43
CA VAL A 44 42.44 -13.13 -20.87
C VAL A 44 42.57 -11.61 -20.91
N MET A 45 41.60 -10.89 -21.49
CA MET A 45 41.67 -9.43 -21.51
C MET A 45 41.45 -8.83 -20.11
N PHE A 46 40.62 -9.45 -19.28
CA PHE A 46 40.55 -9.08 -17.86
C PHE A 46 41.92 -9.20 -17.17
N MET A 47 42.65 -10.30 -17.35
CA MET A 47 43.99 -10.46 -16.76
C MET A 47 44.97 -9.39 -17.29
N VAL A 48 44.92 -9.08 -18.59
CA VAL A 48 45.72 -7.98 -19.17
C VAL A 48 45.39 -6.65 -18.50
N ALA A 49 44.10 -6.37 -18.27
CA ALA A 49 43.64 -5.16 -17.62
C ALA A 49 44.08 -5.09 -16.15
N PHE A 50 43.87 -6.18 -15.40
CA PHE A 50 44.18 -6.27 -13.99
C PHE A 50 45.69 -6.09 -13.74
N TYR A 51 46.54 -6.89 -14.39
CA TYR A 51 47.99 -6.74 -14.27
C TYR A 51 48.51 -5.44 -14.90
N GLY A 52 47.86 -4.93 -15.96
CA GLY A 52 48.18 -3.62 -16.53
C GLY A 52 47.96 -2.48 -15.54
N CYS A 53 46.90 -2.53 -14.73
CA CYS A 53 46.67 -1.57 -13.65
C CYS A 53 47.74 -1.70 -12.55
N LEU A 54 48.05 -2.93 -12.10
CA LEU A 54 49.08 -3.15 -11.09
C LEU A 54 50.47 -2.64 -11.53
N LEU A 55 50.84 -2.87 -12.79
CA LEU A 55 52.11 -2.37 -13.37
C LEU A 55 52.14 -0.84 -13.53
N ALA A 56 50.97 -0.20 -13.58
CA ALA A 56 50.82 1.25 -13.62
C ALA A 56 50.62 1.88 -12.22
N GLU A 57 50.72 1.08 -11.15
CA GLU A 57 50.40 1.49 -9.77
C GLU A 57 48.96 2.01 -9.60
N LEU A 58 48.03 1.56 -10.45
CA LEU A 58 46.60 1.87 -10.38
C LEU A 58 45.85 0.77 -9.62
N VAL A 59 44.74 1.14 -9.00
CA VAL A 59 43.91 0.22 -8.20
C VAL A 59 42.73 -0.28 -9.05
N PRO A 60 42.79 -1.50 -9.59
CA PRO A 60 41.66 -2.08 -10.31
C PRO A 60 40.46 -2.30 -9.38
N VAL A 61 39.27 -1.98 -9.89
CA VAL A 61 37.97 -2.24 -9.26
C VAL A 61 37.18 -3.15 -10.21
N PRO A 62 37.32 -4.49 -10.09
CA PRO A 62 36.56 -5.43 -10.91
C PRO A 62 35.07 -5.34 -10.62
N ILE A 63 34.26 -5.12 -11.66
CA ILE A 63 32.80 -5.08 -11.54
C ILE A 63 32.13 -5.95 -12.60
N GLU A 64 30.87 -6.28 -12.35
CA GLU A 64 30.05 -6.99 -13.34
C GLU A 64 29.62 -6.07 -14.49
N VAL A 65 29.37 -6.69 -15.65
CA VAL A 65 28.87 -5.98 -16.83
C VAL A 65 27.41 -5.59 -16.59
N PRO A 66 27.04 -4.29 -16.64
CA PRO A 66 25.66 -3.87 -16.46
C PRO A 66 24.81 -4.30 -17.67
N LEU A 67 23.83 -5.19 -17.44
CA LEU A 67 23.03 -5.79 -18.50
C LEU A 67 21.83 -4.93 -18.93
N THR A 68 21.28 -4.11 -18.01
CA THR A 68 20.13 -3.24 -18.30
C THR A 68 20.29 -1.86 -17.68
N ARG A 69 19.48 -0.89 -18.12
CA ARG A 69 19.47 0.48 -17.58
C ARG A 69 18.73 0.62 -16.24
N LYS A 70 17.91 -0.37 -15.86
CA LYS A 70 16.96 -0.30 -14.73
C LYS A 70 17.28 -1.29 -13.60
N ASP A 71 18.41 -1.97 -13.68
CA ASP A 71 18.83 -2.94 -12.68
C ASP A 71 19.21 -2.21 -11.36
N ALA A 72 18.49 -2.51 -10.28
CA ALA A 72 18.73 -1.95 -8.95
C ALA A 72 20.12 -2.32 -8.41
N GLY A 73 20.63 -3.52 -8.73
CA GLY A 73 21.99 -3.95 -8.40
C GLY A 73 23.04 -3.09 -9.09
N SER A 74 22.79 -2.70 -10.34
CA SER A 74 23.67 -1.78 -11.09
C SER A 74 23.75 -0.40 -10.45
N GLN A 75 22.65 0.13 -9.89
CA GLN A 75 22.66 1.44 -9.23
C GLN A 75 23.58 1.46 -7.99
N HIS A 76 23.56 0.41 -7.17
CA HIS A 76 24.41 0.31 -5.98
C HIS A 76 25.90 0.18 -6.31
N VAL A 77 26.23 -0.55 -7.38
CA VAL A 77 27.60 -0.57 -7.93
C VAL A 77 28.02 0.82 -8.41
N GLY A 78 27.11 1.59 -9.02
CA GLY A 78 27.35 2.99 -9.39
C GLY A 78 27.76 3.88 -8.22
N PHE A 79 27.07 3.76 -7.08
CA PHE A 79 27.45 4.48 -5.86
C PHE A 79 28.84 4.09 -5.35
N LEU A 80 29.20 2.80 -5.41
CA LEU A 80 30.56 2.35 -5.09
C LEU A 80 31.59 2.99 -6.03
N LEU A 81 31.36 2.97 -7.34
CA LEU A 81 32.27 3.58 -8.32
C LEU A 81 32.44 5.09 -8.07
N GLY A 82 31.34 5.78 -7.78
CA GLY A 82 31.36 7.20 -7.41
C GLY A 82 32.14 7.46 -6.13
N SER A 83 31.96 6.62 -5.10
CA SER A 83 32.70 6.70 -3.83
C SER A 83 34.19 6.44 -4.04
N CYS A 84 34.53 5.47 -4.89
CA CYS A 84 35.90 5.18 -5.31
C CYS A 84 36.50 6.28 -6.19
N GLY A 85 35.74 7.29 -6.62
CA GLY A 85 36.23 8.36 -7.51
C GLY A 85 36.68 7.83 -8.87
N VAL A 86 36.05 6.76 -9.37
CA VAL A 86 36.42 6.16 -10.65
C VAL A 86 35.97 7.06 -11.80
N THR A 87 36.91 7.39 -12.69
CA THR A 87 36.68 8.21 -13.89
C THR A 87 36.93 7.44 -15.19
N LEU A 88 37.62 6.29 -15.13
CA LEU A 88 37.96 5.45 -16.28
C LEU A 88 37.46 4.02 -16.08
N ALA A 89 36.83 3.46 -17.13
CA ALA A 89 36.45 2.06 -17.23
C ALA A 89 37.19 1.37 -18.39
N LEU A 90 37.83 0.24 -18.10
CA LEU A 90 38.47 -0.62 -19.10
C LEU A 90 37.52 -1.72 -19.53
N THR A 91 37.44 -1.96 -20.84
CA THR A 91 36.58 -2.97 -21.46
C THR A 91 37.21 -3.49 -22.75
N THR A 92 36.58 -4.47 -23.38
CA THR A 92 36.83 -4.90 -24.77
C THR A 92 35.81 -4.32 -25.74
N ASP A 93 36.13 -4.33 -27.04
CA ASP A 93 35.23 -3.86 -28.12
C ASP A 93 33.93 -4.66 -28.12
N ALA A 94 34.04 -5.99 -27.99
CA ALA A 94 32.89 -6.88 -27.93
C ALA A 94 31.97 -6.56 -26.74
N CYS A 95 32.55 -6.29 -25.56
CA CYS A 95 31.78 -5.93 -24.38
C CYS A 95 31.17 -4.54 -24.51
N GLN A 96 31.93 -3.55 -25.01
CA GLN A 96 31.45 -2.19 -25.21
C GLN A 96 30.27 -2.12 -26.17
N LYS A 97 30.26 -2.95 -27.22
CA LYS A 97 29.13 -3.09 -28.16
C LYS A 97 27.90 -3.72 -27.51
N GLY A 98 28.09 -4.63 -26.55
CA GLY A 98 27.01 -5.27 -25.80
C GLY A 98 26.39 -4.42 -24.68
N LEU A 99 27.05 -3.33 -24.26
CA LEU A 99 26.51 -2.43 -23.25
C LEU A 99 25.29 -1.64 -23.79
N PRO A 100 24.26 -1.38 -22.96
CA PRO A 100 23.14 -0.52 -23.31
C PRO A 100 23.60 0.82 -23.91
N LYS A 101 23.06 1.19 -25.07
CA LYS A 101 23.44 2.42 -25.81
C LYS A 101 22.39 3.51 -25.68
N ALA A 102 22.81 4.77 -25.54
CA ALA A 102 21.94 5.93 -25.64
C ALA A 102 21.43 6.14 -27.09
N PRO A 103 20.39 6.96 -27.33
CA PRO A 103 19.97 7.29 -28.69
C PRO A 103 21.09 7.88 -29.57
N THR A 104 22.11 8.46 -28.95
CA THR A 104 23.32 9.01 -29.60
C THR A 104 24.33 7.95 -30.03
N GLY A 105 24.12 6.66 -29.68
CA GLY A 105 25.03 5.55 -30.01
C GLY A 105 26.17 5.33 -29.01
N GLU A 106 26.39 6.25 -28.08
CA GLU A 106 27.35 6.10 -26.97
C GLU A 106 26.84 5.13 -25.89
N VAL A 107 27.73 4.65 -25.01
CA VAL A 107 27.31 3.86 -23.84
C VAL A 107 26.36 4.69 -22.99
N ALA A 108 25.18 4.15 -22.68
CA ALA A 108 24.19 4.86 -21.89
C ALA A 108 24.72 5.18 -20.49
N THR A 109 24.39 6.36 -20.00
CA THR A 109 24.61 6.70 -18.59
C THR A 109 23.71 5.84 -17.71
N PHE A 110 24.32 5.07 -16.81
CA PHE A 110 23.59 4.26 -15.83
C PHE A 110 23.21 5.13 -14.63
N LYS A 111 22.00 4.93 -14.11
CA LYS A 111 21.52 5.69 -12.94
C LYS A 111 22.43 5.41 -11.75
N GLY A 112 22.91 6.48 -11.09
CA GLY A 112 23.79 6.38 -9.92
C GLY A 112 25.27 6.16 -10.23
N TRP A 113 25.67 5.96 -11.48
CA TRP A 113 27.07 5.84 -11.87
C TRP A 113 27.72 7.22 -12.03
N PRO A 114 29.03 7.37 -11.71
CA PRO A 114 29.78 8.56 -12.05
C PRO A 114 29.95 8.68 -13.59
N PRO A 115 30.30 9.86 -14.11
CA PRO A 115 30.70 9.99 -15.51
C PRO A 115 31.97 9.17 -15.77
N LEU A 116 31.88 8.19 -16.68
CA LEU A 116 32.99 7.29 -17.01
C LEU A 116 33.48 7.49 -18.44
N ALA A 117 34.80 7.67 -18.59
CA ALA A 117 35.49 7.47 -19.86
C ALA A 117 35.69 5.96 -20.09
N TRP A 118 35.41 5.49 -21.31
CA TRP A 118 35.54 4.08 -21.67
C TRP A 118 36.78 3.86 -22.55
N LEU A 119 37.68 2.98 -22.12
CA LEU A 119 38.86 2.59 -22.89
C LEU A 119 38.77 1.12 -23.31
N VAL A 120 38.85 0.91 -24.62
CA VAL A 120 38.87 -0.42 -25.24
C VAL A 120 40.30 -0.92 -25.37
N ILE A 121 40.63 -2.04 -24.73
CA ILE A 121 42.02 -2.49 -24.58
C ILE A 121 42.45 -3.60 -25.55
N ASP A 122 41.52 -4.19 -26.31
CA ASP A 122 41.77 -5.26 -27.29
C ASP A 122 42.00 -4.73 -28.72
N GLY A 123 41.88 -3.41 -28.93
CA GLY A 123 42.14 -2.74 -30.20
C GLY A 123 43.63 -2.51 -30.52
N LYS A 124 43.92 -2.05 -31.75
CA LYS A 124 45.29 -1.76 -32.24
C LYS A 124 45.94 -0.51 -31.60
N HIS A 125 45.27 0.13 -30.65
CA HIS A 125 45.60 1.47 -30.16
C HIS A 125 46.49 1.47 -28.90
N LEU A 126 46.87 0.31 -28.35
CA LEU A 126 47.82 0.25 -27.23
C LEU A 126 49.22 0.66 -27.69
N THR A 127 49.80 1.65 -27.00
CA THR A 127 51.11 2.20 -27.36
C THR A 127 52.21 1.26 -26.89
N LYS A 128 53.21 1.01 -27.76
CA LYS A 128 54.38 0.22 -27.37
C LYS A 128 55.28 1.11 -26.49
N PRO A 129 55.67 0.66 -25.29
CA PRO A 129 56.56 1.43 -24.44
C PRO A 129 57.94 1.59 -25.11
N PRO A 130 58.62 2.74 -24.90
CA PRO A 130 60.03 2.92 -25.21
C PRO A 130 60.90 1.84 -24.55
N LYS A 131 62.08 1.53 -25.13
CA LYS A 131 62.96 0.45 -24.61
C LYS A 131 63.51 0.73 -23.20
N ASP A 132 63.59 1.99 -22.84
CA ASP A 132 64.05 2.55 -21.57
C ASP A 132 62.93 2.70 -20.54
N TRP A 133 61.67 2.49 -20.92
CA TRP A 133 60.54 2.53 -19.99
C TRP A 133 60.34 1.18 -19.29
N TYR A 134 60.37 1.20 -17.97
CA TYR A 134 60.06 0.06 -17.12
C TYR A 134 59.12 0.49 -15.99
N PRO A 135 58.19 -0.38 -15.56
CA PRO A 135 57.35 -0.11 -14.40
C PRO A 135 58.22 0.04 -13.16
N LEU A 136 57.91 1.01 -12.30
CA LEU A 136 58.64 1.25 -11.06
C LEU A 136 58.37 0.08 -10.10
N ALA A 137 59.44 -0.58 -9.65
CA ALA A 137 59.35 -1.59 -8.59
C ALA A 137 59.56 -0.90 -7.24
N GLN A 138 58.50 -0.31 -6.68
CA GLN A 138 58.51 0.22 -5.31
C GLN A 138 58.06 -0.85 -4.30
N ASP A 139 58.50 -0.73 -3.05
CA ASP A 139 57.98 -1.52 -1.94
C ASP A 139 56.57 -1.02 -1.58
N THR A 140 55.56 -1.61 -2.24
CA THR A 140 54.14 -1.21 -2.14
C THR A 140 53.37 -2.07 -1.14
N GLY A 141 54.04 -2.78 -0.23
CA GLY A 141 53.44 -3.80 0.64
C GLY A 141 52.11 -3.40 1.29
N SER A 142 52.00 -2.18 1.82
CA SER A 142 50.80 -1.69 2.50
C SER A 142 49.78 -0.96 1.60
N ARG A 143 50.12 -0.67 0.34
CA ARG A 143 49.20 0.02 -0.59
C ARG A 143 48.11 -0.94 -1.10
N THR A 144 46.93 -0.40 -1.37
CA THR A 144 45.81 -1.16 -1.95
C THR A 144 46.20 -1.70 -3.32
N ALA A 145 46.15 -3.02 -3.49
CA ALA A 145 46.35 -3.69 -4.76
C ALA A 145 45.08 -3.71 -5.60
N TYR A 146 43.92 -3.97 -5.00
CA TYR A 146 42.63 -3.93 -5.69
C TYR A 146 41.47 -3.70 -4.71
N ILE A 147 40.30 -3.36 -5.24
CA ILE A 147 39.06 -3.25 -4.47
C ILE A 147 38.05 -4.27 -4.98
N GLU A 148 37.62 -5.17 -4.11
CA GLU A 148 36.59 -6.18 -4.40
C GLU A 148 35.24 -5.69 -3.89
N TYR A 149 34.19 -5.72 -4.71
CA TYR A 149 32.86 -5.32 -4.24
C TYR A 149 32.11 -6.49 -3.60
N LYS A 150 31.36 -6.20 -2.54
CA LYS A 150 30.42 -7.10 -1.86
C LYS A 150 29.05 -6.45 -1.77
N THR A 151 27.99 -7.23 -1.93
CA THR A 151 26.61 -6.79 -1.73
C THR A 151 26.08 -7.36 -0.42
N SER A 152 25.57 -6.48 0.45
CA SER A 152 25.00 -6.81 1.77
C SER A 152 23.56 -7.31 1.67
N LYS A 153 23.01 -7.85 2.77
CA LYS A 153 21.60 -8.31 2.88
C LYS A 153 20.55 -7.27 2.43
N ASP A 154 20.81 -5.98 2.66
CA ASP A 154 19.92 -4.87 2.30
C ASP A 154 20.08 -4.39 0.84
N GLY A 155 20.99 -5.00 0.07
CA GLY A 155 21.31 -4.60 -1.30
C GLY A 155 22.38 -3.52 -1.42
N SER A 156 22.85 -2.94 -0.31
CA SER A 156 23.97 -2.00 -0.32
C SER A 156 25.24 -2.66 -0.84
N THR A 157 26.07 -1.92 -1.58
CA THR A 157 27.34 -2.43 -2.12
C THR A 157 28.51 -1.72 -1.46
N VAL A 158 29.46 -2.48 -0.94
CA VAL A 158 30.67 -2.00 -0.26
C VAL A 158 31.92 -2.50 -0.99
N GLY A 159 33.01 -1.73 -0.97
CA GLY A 159 34.28 -2.11 -1.58
C GLY A 159 35.30 -2.53 -0.52
N VAL A 160 35.70 -3.80 -0.52
CA VAL A 160 36.77 -4.34 0.32
C VAL A 160 38.12 -4.02 -0.30
N THR A 161 38.97 -3.34 0.44
CA THR A 161 40.32 -2.97 0.03
C THR A 161 41.32 -4.06 0.39
N VAL A 162 42.03 -4.59 -0.61
CA VAL A 162 43.02 -5.66 -0.45
C VAL A 162 44.40 -5.12 -0.82
N PRO A 163 45.38 -5.09 0.11
CA PRO A 163 46.72 -4.59 -0.17
C PRO A 163 47.61 -5.61 -0.89
N HIS A 164 48.73 -5.14 -1.44
CA HIS A 164 49.70 -5.98 -2.15
C HIS A 164 50.28 -7.10 -1.27
N SER A 165 50.59 -6.81 0.00
CA SER A 165 51.08 -7.81 0.94
C SER A 165 50.06 -8.93 1.17
N SER A 166 48.78 -8.60 1.35
CA SER A 166 47.72 -9.59 1.56
C SER A 166 47.49 -10.45 0.33
N LEU A 167 47.53 -9.84 -0.85
CA LEU A 167 47.40 -10.55 -2.13
C LEU A 167 48.52 -11.58 -2.30
N LEU A 168 49.77 -11.20 -2.03
CA LEU A 168 50.91 -12.10 -2.14
C LEU A 168 50.88 -13.21 -1.07
N ALA A 169 50.60 -12.83 0.19
CA ALA A 169 50.51 -13.79 1.29
C ALA A 169 49.42 -14.83 1.06
N GLN A 170 48.25 -14.41 0.54
CA GLN A 170 47.17 -15.30 0.15
C GLN A 170 47.62 -16.29 -0.94
N CYS A 171 48.28 -15.82 -2.00
CA CYS A 171 48.79 -16.70 -3.05
C CYS A 171 49.82 -17.70 -2.53
N GLN A 172 50.72 -17.29 -1.63
CA GLN A 172 51.69 -18.18 -0.98
C GLN A 172 51.00 -19.24 -0.12
N ALA A 173 50.03 -18.82 0.70
CA ALA A 173 49.26 -19.74 1.55
C ALA A 173 48.46 -20.75 0.71
N LEU A 174 47.80 -20.31 -0.36
CA LEU A 174 47.09 -21.20 -1.29
C LEU A 174 48.04 -22.16 -2.00
N THR A 175 49.22 -21.70 -2.42
CA THR A 175 50.24 -22.55 -3.04
C THR A 175 50.66 -23.67 -2.10
N GLN A 176 50.95 -23.33 -0.85
CA GLN A 176 51.37 -24.30 0.18
C GLN A 176 50.25 -25.30 0.50
N VAL A 177 49.02 -24.82 0.68
CA VAL A 177 47.88 -25.64 1.11
C VAL A 177 47.36 -26.54 0.00
N CYS A 178 47.22 -26.00 -1.21
CA CYS A 178 46.77 -26.76 -2.37
C CYS A 178 47.91 -27.56 -3.02
N GLY A 179 49.17 -27.30 -2.66
CA GLY A 179 50.34 -27.94 -3.26
C GLY A 179 50.42 -27.68 -4.77
N TYR A 180 50.20 -26.45 -5.21
CA TYR A 180 50.23 -26.10 -6.63
C TYR A 180 51.65 -26.16 -7.19
N THR A 181 51.77 -26.65 -8.43
CA THR A 181 53.07 -26.82 -9.11
C THR A 181 53.10 -26.21 -10.50
N GLU A 182 54.30 -26.01 -11.04
CA GLU A 182 54.51 -25.48 -12.39
C GLU A 182 53.87 -26.38 -13.45
N ALA A 183 53.25 -25.76 -14.45
CA ALA A 183 52.54 -26.41 -15.56
C ALA A 183 51.33 -27.28 -15.16
N GLU A 184 50.87 -27.20 -13.91
CA GLU A 184 49.65 -27.90 -13.48
C GLU A 184 48.40 -27.31 -14.14
N THR A 185 47.47 -28.16 -14.59
CA THR A 185 46.22 -27.74 -15.22
C THR A 185 45.08 -27.60 -14.20
N LEU A 186 44.47 -26.42 -14.16
CA LEU A 186 43.32 -26.05 -13.31
C LEU A 186 42.10 -25.70 -14.17
N THR A 187 40.94 -26.31 -13.89
CA THR A 187 39.66 -25.90 -14.49
C THR A 187 38.95 -24.92 -13.55
N ASN A 188 38.64 -23.71 -14.00
CA ASN A 188 37.94 -22.69 -13.23
C ASN A 188 36.53 -22.45 -13.78
N VAL A 189 35.50 -22.79 -13.02
CA VAL A 189 34.08 -22.51 -13.34
C VAL A 189 33.58 -21.24 -12.61
N LEU A 190 34.34 -20.78 -11.62
CA LEU A 190 34.01 -19.62 -10.81
C LEU A 190 34.31 -18.31 -11.55
N ASP A 191 33.75 -17.21 -11.05
CA ASP A 191 33.98 -15.88 -11.59
C ASP A 191 35.43 -15.44 -11.37
N PHE A 192 36.19 -15.26 -12.45
CA PHE A 192 37.59 -14.88 -12.38
C PHE A 192 37.81 -13.44 -11.87
N LYS A 193 36.75 -12.65 -11.66
CA LYS A 193 36.84 -11.24 -11.23
C LYS A 193 36.81 -11.06 -9.70
N ARG A 194 36.42 -12.07 -8.93
CA ARG A 194 36.24 -12.00 -7.46
C ARG A 194 36.40 -13.36 -6.78
N ASP A 195 36.46 -13.36 -5.46
CA ASP A 195 36.48 -14.56 -4.61
C ASP A 195 37.54 -15.61 -5.08
N ALA A 196 37.28 -16.88 -4.78
CA ALA A 196 38.14 -18.01 -5.14
C ALA A 196 38.44 -18.11 -6.65
N GLY A 197 37.56 -17.60 -7.52
CA GLY A 197 37.81 -17.58 -8.97
C GLY A 197 38.95 -16.63 -9.36
N LEU A 198 39.01 -15.45 -8.74
CA LEU A 198 40.14 -14.52 -8.88
C LEU A 198 41.39 -15.08 -8.18
N TRP A 199 41.27 -15.51 -6.92
CA TRP A 199 42.42 -15.87 -6.09
C TRP A 199 43.15 -17.11 -6.62
N HIS A 200 42.43 -18.19 -6.97
CA HIS A 200 43.04 -19.40 -7.52
C HIS A 200 43.26 -19.29 -9.03
N GLY A 201 42.25 -18.81 -9.77
CA GLY A 201 42.25 -18.85 -11.23
C GLY A 201 43.12 -17.78 -11.90
N VAL A 202 43.34 -16.63 -11.26
CA VAL A 202 44.08 -15.50 -11.88
C VAL A 202 45.37 -15.16 -11.12
N LEU A 203 45.32 -15.09 -9.80
CA LEU A 203 46.45 -14.61 -9.00
C LEU A 203 47.43 -15.75 -8.70
N THR A 204 46.97 -16.79 -8.03
CA THR A 204 47.82 -17.93 -7.60
C THR A 204 48.29 -18.76 -8.80
N SER A 205 47.48 -18.85 -9.86
CA SER A 205 47.84 -19.56 -11.08
C SER A 205 49.03 -18.92 -11.81
N VAL A 206 49.09 -17.58 -11.85
CA VAL A 206 50.20 -16.85 -12.48
C VAL A 206 51.48 -17.01 -11.65
N MET A 207 51.38 -16.92 -10.32
CA MET A 207 52.51 -17.13 -9.41
C MET A 207 53.16 -18.51 -9.60
N ASN A 208 52.32 -19.55 -9.74
CA ASN A 208 52.78 -20.94 -9.90
C ASN A 208 52.97 -21.38 -11.35
N ARG A 209 52.78 -20.50 -12.35
CA ARG A 209 52.88 -20.83 -13.78
C ARG A 209 51.97 -22.01 -14.18
N MET A 210 50.75 -22.02 -13.65
CA MET A 210 49.73 -23.03 -13.95
C MET A 210 49.03 -22.76 -15.29
N HIS A 211 48.39 -23.79 -15.84
CA HIS A 211 47.54 -23.69 -17.02
C HIS A 211 46.06 -23.68 -16.62
N VAL A 212 45.38 -22.54 -16.78
CA VAL A 212 43.98 -22.36 -16.34
C VAL A 212 43.02 -22.45 -17.51
N ILE A 213 42.01 -23.30 -17.38
CA ILE A 213 40.90 -23.46 -18.32
C ILE A 213 39.67 -22.83 -17.69
N SER A 214 39.31 -21.64 -18.15
CA SER A 214 38.12 -20.94 -17.67
C SER A 214 36.87 -21.41 -18.41
N ILE A 215 35.81 -21.77 -17.68
CA ILE A 215 34.53 -22.21 -18.22
C ILE A 215 33.49 -21.12 -17.94
N PRO A 216 33.09 -20.32 -18.95
CA PRO A 216 32.13 -19.26 -18.72
C PRO A 216 30.74 -19.81 -18.37
N TYR A 217 30.04 -19.14 -17.46
CA TYR A 217 28.68 -19.53 -17.06
C TYR A 217 27.70 -19.61 -18.25
N ALA A 218 27.87 -18.76 -19.27
CA ALA A 218 27.06 -18.82 -20.49
C ALA A 218 27.17 -20.18 -21.21
N LEU A 219 28.36 -20.81 -21.19
CA LEU A 219 28.56 -22.15 -21.74
C LEU A 219 27.91 -23.21 -20.83
N MET A 220 28.02 -23.05 -19.52
CA MET A 220 27.39 -23.96 -18.55
C MET A 220 25.86 -23.99 -18.66
N LYS A 221 25.22 -22.87 -19.04
CA LYS A 221 23.77 -22.83 -19.30
C LYS A 221 23.35 -23.75 -20.46
N VAL A 222 24.18 -23.85 -21.49
CA VAL A 222 23.89 -24.64 -22.70
C VAL A 222 24.37 -26.08 -22.55
N ASN A 223 25.55 -26.26 -21.96
CA ASN A 223 26.16 -27.56 -21.71
C ASN A 223 26.73 -27.63 -20.27
N PRO A 224 25.93 -28.08 -19.29
CA PRO A 224 26.36 -28.19 -17.91
C PRO A 224 27.48 -29.20 -17.66
N LEU A 225 27.79 -30.09 -18.60
CA LEU A 225 28.92 -31.01 -18.52
C LEU A 225 30.23 -30.43 -19.03
N SER A 226 30.21 -29.23 -19.61
CA SER A 226 31.36 -28.65 -20.30
C SER A 226 32.63 -28.64 -19.43
N TRP A 227 32.54 -28.27 -18.15
CA TRP A 227 33.71 -28.27 -17.28
C TRP A 227 34.26 -29.68 -17.00
N ILE A 228 33.40 -30.68 -16.80
CA ILE A 228 33.79 -32.10 -16.62
C ILE A 228 34.49 -32.59 -17.90
N GLN A 229 33.91 -32.29 -19.06
CA GLN A 229 34.51 -32.64 -20.35
C GLN A 229 35.90 -32.01 -20.50
N LYS A 230 36.09 -30.76 -20.08
CA LYS A 230 37.40 -30.10 -20.11
C LYS A 230 38.39 -30.67 -19.09
N VAL A 231 37.92 -31.09 -17.91
CA VAL A 231 38.76 -31.84 -16.96
C VAL A 231 39.29 -33.11 -17.63
N CYS A 232 38.44 -33.87 -18.33
CA CYS A 232 38.87 -35.06 -19.06
C CYS A 232 39.82 -34.75 -20.23
N SER A 233 39.45 -33.81 -21.11
CA SER A 233 40.22 -33.49 -22.32
C SER A 233 41.62 -32.96 -22.01
N TYR A 234 41.75 -32.15 -20.95
CA TYR A 234 43.02 -31.53 -20.58
C TYR A 234 43.71 -32.21 -19.39
N LYS A 235 43.16 -33.35 -18.92
CA LYS A 235 43.63 -34.08 -17.74
C LYS A 235 43.89 -33.14 -16.54
N ALA A 236 42.92 -32.25 -16.28
CA ALA A 236 43.05 -31.27 -15.21
C ALA A 236 43.28 -31.98 -13.87
N ARG A 237 44.21 -31.43 -13.08
CA ARG A 237 44.58 -31.96 -11.76
C ARG A 237 43.76 -31.31 -10.66
N ALA A 238 43.36 -30.06 -10.85
CA ALA A 238 42.48 -29.33 -9.94
C ALA A 238 41.27 -28.74 -10.66
N ALA A 239 40.15 -28.59 -9.95
CA ALA A 239 38.96 -27.89 -10.45
C ALA A 239 38.32 -27.02 -9.37
N LEU A 240 37.81 -25.84 -9.76
CA LEU A 240 37.10 -24.89 -8.91
C LEU A 240 35.62 -24.84 -9.32
N VAL A 241 34.73 -25.17 -8.40
CA VAL A 241 33.29 -25.24 -8.66
C VAL A 241 32.49 -24.75 -7.45
N LYS A 242 31.24 -24.36 -7.68
CA LYS A 242 30.22 -24.30 -6.63
C LYS A 242 29.46 -25.62 -6.59
N SER A 243 28.82 -25.92 -5.47
CA SER A 243 28.00 -27.12 -5.33
C SER A 243 26.86 -27.20 -6.36
N ARG A 244 26.30 -26.05 -6.73
CA ARG A 244 25.30 -25.93 -7.79
C ARG A 244 25.81 -26.40 -9.15
N ASP A 245 27.08 -26.12 -9.47
CA ASP A 245 27.68 -26.52 -10.75
C ASP A 245 27.80 -28.05 -10.82
N MET A 246 28.22 -28.69 -9.71
CA MET A 246 28.23 -30.15 -9.58
C MET A 246 26.84 -30.75 -9.79
N HIS A 247 25.81 -30.14 -9.18
CA HIS A 247 24.43 -30.60 -9.31
C HIS A 247 23.92 -30.54 -10.75
N TRP A 248 24.14 -29.43 -11.47
CA TRP A 248 23.72 -29.34 -12.87
C TRP A 248 24.44 -30.34 -13.77
N SER A 249 25.72 -30.61 -13.51
CA SER A 249 26.45 -31.64 -14.23
C SER A 249 25.93 -33.04 -13.93
N LEU A 250 25.52 -33.32 -12.68
CA LEU A 250 24.88 -34.57 -12.29
C LEU A 250 23.58 -34.84 -13.07
N LEU A 251 22.78 -33.80 -13.32
CA LEU A 251 21.55 -33.93 -14.11
C LEU A 251 21.84 -34.14 -15.60
N ALA A 252 22.88 -33.48 -16.12
CA ALA A 252 23.23 -33.52 -17.54
C ALA A 252 24.01 -34.77 -17.97
N GLN A 253 24.58 -35.55 -17.04
CA GLN A 253 25.47 -36.69 -17.35
C GLN A 253 24.83 -37.88 -18.08
N ARG A 254 23.49 -38.00 -18.08
CA ARG A 254 22.77 -39.17 -18.60
C ARG A 254 23.18 -39.48 -20.04
N GLY A 255 23.65 -40.70 -20.30
CA GLY A 255 24.04 -41.18 -21.63
C GLY A 255 25.49 -40.92 -22.05
N GLN A 256 26.30 -40.24 -21.23
CA GLN A 256 27.71 -39.97 -21.53
C GLN A 256 28.63 -41.07 -20.99
N ARG A 257 29.34 -41.77 -21.88
CA ARG A 257 30.25 -42.90 -21.53
C ARG A 257 31.72 -42.50 -21.42
N ASP A 258 32.16 -41.43 -22.08
CA ASP A 258 33.57 -41.04 -22.20
C ASP A 258 34.04 -40.01 -21.16
N VAL A 259 33.60 -40.15 -19.90
CA VAL A 259 33.97 -39.22 -18.81
C VAL A 259 34.81 -39.96 -17.77
N CYS A 260 36.02 -39.45 -17.50
CA CYS A 260 36.91 -39.96 -16.45
C CYS A 260 37.50 -38.81 -15.62
N LEU A 261 37.29 -38.84 -14.30
CA LEU A 261 37.75 -37.82 -13.35
C LEU A 261 38.98 -38.25 -12.54
N SER A 262 39.64 -39.36 -12.91
CA SER A 262 40.82 -39.90 -12.20
C SER A 262 42.05 -38.98 -12.21
N SER A 263 42.10 -38.01 -13.12
CA SER A 263 43.17 -37.01 -13.14
C SER A 263 43.08 -36.01 -12.00
N LEU A 264 41.88 -35.79 -11.43
CA LEU A 264 41.67 -34.83 -10.36
C LEU A 264 42.32 -35.33 -9.06
N ARG A 265 43.21 -34.51 -8.51
CA ARG A 265 43.71 -34.66 -7.13
C ARG A 265 42.98 -33.74 -6.15
N MET A 266 42.29 -32.70 -6.65
CA MET A 266 41.60 -31.71 -5.81
C MET A 266 40.41 -31.10 -6.56
N LEU A 267 39.22 -31.18 -5.96
CA LEU A 267 37.98 -30.55 -6.41
C LEU A 267 37.55 -29.56 -5.34
N ILE A 268 37.85 -28.28 -5.54
CA ILE A 268 37.58 -27.23 -4.57
C ILE A 268 36.13 -26.77 -4.73
N VAL A 269 35.35 -26.90 -3.66
CA VAL A 269 33.94 -26.49 -3.59
C VAL A 269 33.86 -25.18 -2.82
N ALA A 270 33.69 -24.06 -3.52
CA ALA A 270 33.79 -22.70 -2.97
C ALA A 270 32.42 -21.97 -2.95
N ASP A 271 31.52 -22.42 -2.09
CA ASP A 271 30.22 -21.78 -1.86
C ASP A 271 30.31 -20.59 -0.88
N GLY A 272 31.44 -20.45 -0.19
CA GLY A 272 31.73 -19.41 0.79
C GLY A 272 31.15 -19.68 2.19
N ALA A 273 30.02 -20.40 2.33
CA ALA A 273 29.54 -20.91 3.63
C ALA A 273 28.97 -22.32 3.53
N ASN A 274 28.21 -22.74 4.56
CA ASN A 274 27.63 -24.07 4.70
C ASN A 274 27.08 -24.55 3.36
N PRO A 275 27.72 -25.55 2.74
CA PRO A 275 27.22 -26.09 1.51
C PRO A 275 25.90 -26.78 1.83
N TRP A 276 24.84 -26.35 1.18
CA TRP A 276 23.67 -27.16 0.80
C TRP A 276 24.00 -28.58 0.29
N SER A 277 25.28 -28.81 0.03
CA SER A 277 25.84 -29.78 -0.84
C SER A 277 26.43 -30.97 -0.13
N ILE A 278 26.31 -31.20 1.18
CA ILE A 278 26.71 -32.56 1.63
C ILE A 278 25.89 -33.58 0.84
N SER A 279 24.59 -33.33 0.69
CA SER A 279 23.73 -34.07 -0.23
C SER A 279 24.19 -34.02 -1.70
N SER A 280 24.65 -32.87 -2.21
CA SER A 280 25.00 -32.72 -3.63
C SER A 280 26.41 -33.24 -3.96
N CYS A 281 27.35 -33.16 -3.03
CA CYS A 281 28.68 -33.75 -3.05
C CYS A 281 28.56 -35.25 -2.93
N ASP A 282 27.77 -35.77 -1.99
CA ASP A 282 27.49 -37.20 -1.84
C ASP A 282 26.80 -37.73 -3.12
N ALA A 283 25.78 -37.03 -3.65
CA ALA A 283 25.11 -37.42 -4.90
C ALA A 283 26.05 -37.37 -6.12
N PHE A 284 26.90 -36.35 -6.23
CA PHE A 284 27.89 -36.24 -7.29
C PHE A 284 28.93 -37.37 -7.18
N LEU A 285 29.44 -37.61 -5.98
CA LEU A 285 30.39 -38.68 -5.69
C LEU A 285 29.80 -40.04 -6.06
N ASN A 286 28.58 -40.35 -5.64
CA ASN A 286 27.91 -41.62 -5.93
C ASN A 286 27.84 -41.93 -7.43
N VAL A 287 27.69 -40.91 -8.29
CA VAL A 287 27.64 -41.11 -9.74
C VAL A 287 29.03 -41.17 -10.36
N PHE A 288 29.93 -40.26 -10.00
CA PHE A 288 31.23 -40.12 -10.66
C PHE A 288 32.35 -40.98 -10.04
N GLN A 289 32.09 -41.67 -8.92
CA GLN A 289 33.05 -42.60 -8.32
C GLN A 289 33.37 -43.76 -9.28
N SER A 290 32.35 -44.33 -9.94
CA SER A 290 32.52 -45.32 -11.01
C SER A 290 33.33 -44.80 -12.22
N ARG A 291 33.48 -43.46 -12.33
CA ARG A 291 34.21 -42.75 -13.38
C ARG A 291 35.56 -42.22 -12.89
N GLY A 292 36.08 -42.76 -11.80
CA GLY A 292 37.43 -42.46 -11.29
C GLY A 292 37.53 -41.26 -10.35
N LEU A 293 36.42 -40.64 -9.92
CA LEU A 293 36.44 -39.63 -8.87
C LEU A 293 36.66 -40.28 -7.51
N ARG A 294 37.68 -39.84 -6.76
CA ARG A 294 37.94 -40.34 -5.41
C ARG A 294 37.22 -39.48 -4.35
N PRO A 295 36.65 -40.06 -3.27
CA PRO A 295 35.98 -39.29 -2.23
C PRO A 295 36.88 -38.21 -1.59
N GLU A 296 38.17 -38.52 -1.43
CA GLU A 296 39.11 -37.68 -0.70
C GLU A 296 39.53 -36.42 -1.47
N VAL A 297 39.21 -36.34 -2.78
CA VAL A 297 39.55 -35.17 -3.58
C VAL A 297 38.53 -34.04 -3.45
N ILE A 298 37.36 -34.27 -2.83
CA ILE A 298 36.36 -33.22 -2.60
C ILE A 298 36.81 -32.33 -1.43
N CYS A 299 37.09 -31.07 -1.75
CA CYS A 299 37.72 -30.12 -0.84
C CYS A 299 36.82 -28.89 -0.64
N PRO A 300 35.90 -28.91 0.33
CA PRO A 300 35.15 -27.71 0.70
C PRO A 300 36.08 -26.58 1.13
N CYS A 301 35.70 -25.35 0.82
CA CYS A 301 36.46 -24.14 1.11
C CYS A 301 35.54 -23.07 1.71
N ALA A 302 35.96 -22.48 2.84
CA ALA A 302 35.31 -21.34 3.45
C ALA A 302 36.09 -20.06 3.14
N SER A 303 35.38 -19.06 2.66
CA SER A 303 35.95 -17.77 2.28
C SER A 303 34.96 -16.63 2.47
N SER A 304 35.50 -15.44 2.68
CA SER A 304 34.75 -14.18 2.65
C SER A 304 35.58 -13.10 1.95
N PRO A 305 34.95 -12.08 1.33
CA PRO A 305 35.69 -10.98 0.72
C PRO A 305 36.63 -10.25 1.71
N GLU A 306 36.23 -10.15 2.98
CA GLU A 306 36.97 -9.47 4.05
C GLU A 306 38.19 -10.28 4.51
N ALA A 307 38.06 -11.60 4.63
CA ALA A 307 39.10 -12.47 5.17
C ALA A 307 39.81 -13.35 4.13
N LEU A 308 39.48 -13.17 2.85
CA LEU A 308 39.92 -14.02 1.74
C LEU A 308 39.58 -15.50 2.01
N THR A 309 40.56 -16.41 1.91
CA THR A 309 40.34 -17.84 2.26
C THR A 309 40.56 -18.04 3.75
N VAL A 310 39.54 -18.56 4.44
CA VAL A 310 39.57 -18.80 5.89
C VAL A 310 40.11 -20.21 6.19
N ALA A 311 39.54 -21.21 5.53
CA ALA A 311 39.87 -22.61 5.72
C ALA A 311 39.56 -23.41 4.44
N ILE A 312 40.34 -24.46 4.20
CA ILE A 312 40.12 -25.36 3.07
C ILE A 312 40.52 -26.78 3.45
N ARG A 313 39.71 -27.76 3.03
CA ARG A 313 40.05 -29.17 3.23
C ARG A 313 41.15 -29.58 2.27
N ARG A 314 42.11 -30.34 2.80
CA ARG A 314 43.16 -31.00 2.02
C ARG A 314 42.87 -32.50 1.90
N PRO A 315 43.12 -33.12 0.75
CA PRO A 315 43.16 -34.57 0.63
C PRO A 315 44.21 -35.17 1.58
N PRO A 316 44.03 -36.41 2.09
CA PRO A 316 44.99 -37.11 2.93
C PRO A 316 46.39 -37.21 2.29
N ASP A 317 46.44 -37.42 0.97
CA ASP A 317 47.68 -37.45 0.18
C ASP A 317 48.49 -36.13 0.25
N LEU A 318 47.86 -35.03 0.66
CA LEU A 318 48.47 -33.70 0.87
C LEU A 318 48.57 -33.32 2.35
N GLY A 319 48.49 -34.32 3.25
CA GLY A 319 48.60 -34.14 4.70
C GLY A 319 47.35 -33.56 5.36
N GLY A 320 46.16 -33.73 4.76
CA GLY A 320 44.89 -33.34 5.36
C GLY A 320 44.27 -34.41 6.26
N PRO A 321 43.54 -34.03 7.33
CA PRO A 321 42.78 -34.98 8.16
C PRO A 321 41.57 -35.55 7.39
N PRO A 322 41.04 -36.73 7.79
CA PRO A 322 39.85 -37.30 7.19
C PRO A 322 38.62 -36.41 7.42
N PRO A 323 37.61 -36.43 6.52
CA PRO A 323 36.42 -35.61 6.66
C PRO A 323 35.62 -35.98 7.92
N ARG A 324 35.23 -34.98 8.69
CA ARG A 324 34.34 -35.10 9.85
C ARG A 324 32.96 -34.50 9.51
N LYS A 325 31.91 -35.23 9.88
CA LYS A 325 30.52 -34.76 9.82
C LYS A 325 30.01 -34.56 11.26
N ALA A 326 29.18 -33.55 11.47
CA ALA A 326 28.45 -33.33 12.71
C ALA A 326 26.96 -33.22 12.39
N VAL A 327 26.12 -33.89 13.17
CA VAL A 327 24.66 -33.85 13.05
C VAL A 327 24.14 -32.96 14.17
N LEU A 328 23.61 -31.79 13.81
CA LEU A 328 23.26 -30.72 14.75
C LEU A 328 21.76 -30.50 14.81
N SER A 329 21.21 -30.32 16.01
CA SER A 329 19.79 -29.98 16.17
C SER A 329 19.48 -28.58 15.64
N MET A 330 18.57 -28.47 14.66
CA MET A 330 18.12 -27.18 14.11
C MET A 330 17.51 -26.27 15.19
N ASN A 331 16.81 -26.86 16.16
CA ASN A 331 16.28 -26.12 17.30
C ASN A 331 17.42 -25.49 18.12
N GLY A 332 18.48 -26.26 18.42
CA GLY A 332 19.68 -25.74 19.09
C GLY A 332 20.34 -24.61 18.31
N LEU A 333 20.53 -24.80 16.99
CA LEU A 333 21.09 -23.78 16.10
C LEU A 333 20.28 -22.47 16.16
N SER A 334 18.95 -22.56 16.30
CA SER A 334 18.08 -21.39 16.39
C SER A 334 18.29 -20.53 17.64
N TYR A 335 18.86 -21.10 18.71
CA TYR A 335 19.30 -20.38 19.91
C TYR A 335 20.79 -20.03 19.89
N GLY A 336 21.50 -20.33 18.80
CA GLY A 336 22.94 -20.16 18.69
C GLY A 336 23.75 -21.17 19.51
N VAL A 337 23.21 -22.36 19.76
CA VAL A 337 23.83 -23.41 20.58
C VAL A 337 24.05 -24.67 19.76
N ILE A 338 25.19 -25.32 19.96
CA ILE A 338 25.56 -26.57 19.33
C ILE A 338 25.04 -27.72 20.18
N ARG A 339 24.08 -28.46 19.63
CA ARG A 339 23.56 -29.70 20.23
C ARG A 339 23.69 -30.81 19.20
N VAL A 340 24.56 -31.77 19.48
CA VAL A 340 24.76 -32.94 18.63
C VAL A 340 23.59 -33.90 18.86
N ASP A 341 22.97 -34.35 17.78
CA ASP A 341 21.94 -35.39 17.82
C ASP A 341 22.50 -36.67 17.18
N THR A 342 22.14 -37.83 17.74
CA THR A 342 22.57 -39.15 17.25
C THR A 342 21.48 -39.84 16.44
N GLU A 343 20.27 -39.29 16.40
CA GLU A 343 19.14 -39.86 15.67
C GLU A 343 18.94 -39.16 14.32
N GLU A 344 18.63 -39.92 13.27
CA GLU A 344 18.25 -39.39 11.95
C GLU A 344 16.82 -38.82 12.00
N LYS A 345 16.67 -37.59 12.53
CA LYS A 345 15.40 -36.84 12.51
C LYS A 345 15.40 -35.81 11.38
N LEU A 346 14.22 -35.42 10.90
CA LEU A 346 14.08 -34.33 9.92
C LEU A 346 14.45 -32.94 10.48
N SER A 347 14.61 -32.81 11.80
CA SER A 347 14.95 -31.57 12.51
C SER A 347 16.45 -31.44 12.84
N VAL A 348 17.30 -32.19 12.14
CA VAL A 348 18.76 -32.10 12.27
C VAL A 348 19.39 -31.58 10.99
N LEU A 349 20.47 -30.82 11.14
CA LEU A 349 21.33 -30.35 10.07
C LEU A 349 22.65 -31.11 10.14
N THR A 350 22.92 -31.90 9.12
CA THR A 350 24.26 -32.47 8.93
C THR A 350 25.16 -31.39 8.35
N VAL A 351 26.26 -31.09 9.03
CA VAL A 351 27.32 -30.20 8.58
C VAL A 351 28.63 -30.96 8.46
N GLN A 352 29.48 -30.53 7.54
CA GLN A 352 30.76 -31.16 7.25
C GLN A 352 31.85 -30.10 7.43
N ASP A 353 33.00 -30.50 7.98
CA ASP A 353 34.11 -29.56 8.14
C ASP A 353 34.53 -28.98 6.79
N VAL A 354 35.00 -27.74 6.82
CA VAL A 354 35.63 -27.08 5.66
C VAL A 354 37.15 -27.23 5.68
N GLY A 355 37.68 -28.10 6.54
CA GLY A 355 39.11 -28.33 6.74
C GLY A 355 39.73 -27.46 7.82
N GLN A 356 41.05 -27.29 7.70
CA GLN A 356 41.87 -26.56 8.65
C GLN A 356 42.05 -25.11 8.21
N VAL A 357 42.34 -24.25 9.20
CA VAL A 357 42.68 -22.84 9.02
C VAL A 357 43.89 -22.69 8.11
N MET A 358 43.92 -21.62 7.30
CA MET A 358 45.05 -21.31 6.40
C MET A 358 46.38 -21.13 7.17
N PRO A 359 47.54 -21.53 6.59
CA PRO A 359 48.85 -21.34 7.20
C PRO A 359 49.13 -19.87 7.55
N GLY A 360 49.65 -19.63 8.75
CA GLY A 360 49.95 -18.29 9.24
C GLY A 360 48.73 -17.49 9.71
N ALA A 361 47.52 -18.06 9.63
CA ALA A 361 46.31 -17.46 10.17
C ALA A 361 45.96 -18.05 11.56
N SER A 362 45.35 -17.22 12.40
CA SER A 362 44.72 -17.62 13.67
C SER A 362 43.22 -17.33 13.59
N VAL A 363 42.41 -18.25 14.10
CA VAL A 363 40.94 -18.15 14.04
C VAL A 363 40.34 -18.27 15.42
N CYS A 364 39.32 -17.45 15.68
CA CYS A 364 38.47 -17.58 16.86
C CYS A 364 37.01 -17.38 16.47
N VAL A 365 36.10 -17.73 17.39
CA VAL A 365 34.66 -17.59 17.19
C VAL A 365 34.14 -16.65 18.27
N VAL A 366 33.45 -15.59 17.86
CA VAL A 366 32.96 -14.55 18.77
C VAL A 366 31.45 -14.37 18.68
N LYS A 367 30.85 -13.85 19.75
CA LYS A 367 29.44 -13.47 19.74
C LYS A 367 29.16 -12.42 18.67
N VAL A 368 28.09 -12.64 17.92
CA VAL A 368 27.68 -11.79 16.79
C VAL A 368 27.34 -10.37 17.28
N ASP A 369 26.54 -10.30 18.35
CA ASP A 369 26.00 -9.05 18.88
C ASP A 369 26.77 -8.59 20.13
N GLY A 370 26.95 -7.27 20.25
CA GLY A 370 27.61 -6.64 21.38
C GLY A 370 29.14 -6.74 21.35
N VAL A 371 29.75 -6.79 22.54
CA VAL A 371 31.21 -6.94 22.70
C VAL A 371 31.65 -8.30 22.13
N PRO A 372 32.76 -8.39 21.36
CA PRO A 372 33.23 -9.61 20.70
C PRO A 372 33.83 -10.63 21.69
N TYR A 373 32.99 -11.13 22.60
CA TYR A 373 33.35 -12.20 23.53
C TYR A 373 33.55 -13.51 22.79
N LEU A 374 34.57 -14.28 23.16
CA LEU A 374 34.75 -15.64 22.70
C LEU A 374 33.51 -16.49 23.02
N CYS A 375 33.06 -17.22 22.01
CA CYS A 375 32.03 -18.23 22.16
C CYS A 375 32.57 -19.43 22.96
N LYS A 376 31.70 -20.04 23.75
CA LYS A 376 31.97 -21.35 24.36
C LYS A 376 32.02 -22.44 23.29
N THR A 377 32.58 -23.59 23.63
CA THR A 377 32.70 -24.74 22.72
C THR A 377 31.35 -25.28 22.22
N ASP A 378 30.26 -25.01 22.94
CA ASP A 378 28.89 -25.36 22.57
C ASP A 378 28.06 -24.16 22.05
N GLU A 379 28.70 -23.04 21.71
CA GLU A 379 28.04 -21.85 21.17
C GLU A 379 28.44 -21.61 19.70
N ILE A 380 27.52 -21.05 18.93
CA ILE A 380 27.75 -20.60 17.55
C ILE A 380 27.99 -19.11 17.56
N GLY A 381 29.02 -18.69 16.83
CA GLY A 381 29.36 -17.30 16.66
C GLY A 381 29.85 -16.98 15.26
N GLU A 382 30.30 -15.75 15.11
CA GLU A 382 30.97 -15.29 13.92
C GLU A 382 32.44 -15.73 13.95
N ILE A 383 32.89 -16.35 12.86
CA ILE A 383 34.29 -16.72 12.67
C ILE A 383 35.09 -15.46 12.38
N CYS A 384 36.17 -15.25 13.14
CA CYS A 384 37.08 -14.14 13.00
C CYS A 384 38.48 -14.65 12.68
N VAL A 385 39.20 -13.97 11.78
CA VAL A 385 40.53 -14.37 11.29
C VAL A 385 41.54 -13.27 11.57
N SER A 386 42.65 -13.62 12.23
CA SER A 386 43.86 -12.79 12.29
C SER A 386 44.89 -13.38 11.33
N SER A 387 45.15 -12.70 10.22
CA SER A 387 46.14 -13.12 9.20
C SER A 387 46.64 -11.92 8.40
N VAL A 388 47.86 -12.02 7.87
CA VAL A 388 48.40 -11.08 6.87
C VAL A 388 47.70 -11.21 5.52
N ALA A 389 46.94 -12.28 5.28
CA ALA A 389 46.17 -12.55 4.06
C ALA A 389 44.69 -12.14 4.22
N THR A 390 44.44 -10.93 4.72
CA THR A 390 43.08 -10.38 4.90
C THR A 390 42.93 -9.03 4.18
N GLY A 391 41.69 -8.62 3.91
CA GLY A 391 41.39 -7.24 3.53
C GLY A 391 41.69 -6.28 4.68
N THR A 392 41.69 -4.97 4.40
CA THR A 392 42.11 -3.96 5.39
C THR A 392 41.02 -2.96 5.75
N ALA A 393 40.10 -2.67 4.84
CA ALA A 393 39.05 -1.70 5.07
C ALA A 393 37.90 -1.85 4.07
N TYR A 394 36.73 -1.35 4.46
CA TYR A 394 35.72 -0.93 3.50
C TYR A 394 36.05 0.49 3.01
N TYR A 395 36.20 0.65 1.70
CA TYR A 395 36.61 1.90 1.09
C TYR A 395 35.68 3.05 1.46
N GLY A 396 36.23 4.12 2.05
CA GLY A 396 35.47 5.31 2.45
C GLY A 396 34.57 5.14 3.69
N LEU A 397 34.57 3.98 4.35
CA LEU A 397 33.66 3.64 5.46
C LEU A 397 34.42 3.33 6.75
N LEU A 398 35.10 4.34 7.32
CA LEU A 398 35.96 4.17 8.51
C LEU A 398 35.22 3.60 9.73
N GLY A 399 33.96 4.00 9.95
CA GLY A 399 33.16 3.54 11.10
C GLY A 399 32.92 2.03 11.09
N ILE A 400 32.50 1.49 9.94
CA ILE A 400 32.27 0.03 9.77
C ILE A 400 33.60 -0.71 9.66
N THR A 401 34.62 -0.10 9.05
CA THR A 401 35.96 -0.68 8.89
C THR A 401 36.54 -1.11 10.22
N LYS A 402 36.52 -0.25 11.24
CA LYS A 402 37.07 -0.60 12.57
C LYS A 402 36.37 -1.80 13.19
N ASN A 403 35.05 -1.85 13.10
CA ASN A 403 34.25 -2.94 13.66
C ASN A 403 34.47 -4.27 12.94
N VAL A 404 34.92 -4.27 11.68
CA VAL A 404 35.09 -5.49 10.89
C VAL A 404 36.55 -5.92 10.81
N PHE A 405 37.47 -5.04 10.44
CA PHE A 405 38.89 -5.37 10.19
C PHE A 405 39.79 -5.17 11.42
N GLU A 406 39.34 -4.40 12.41
CA GLU A 406 40.10 -4.10 13.64
C GLU A 406 39.42 -4.67 14.90
N THR A 407 38.76 -5.82 14.79
CA THR A 407 38.07 -6.44 15.94
C THR A 407 39.09 -6.98 16.92
N VAL A 408 38.92 -6.71 18.22
CA VAL A 408 39.72 -7.31 19.29
C VAL A 408 38.85 -8.29 20.07
N PRO A 409 38.94 -9.61 19.81
CA PRO A 409 38.23 -10.62 20.58
C PRO A 409 38.67 -10.61 22.04
N VAL A 410 37.72 -10.79 22.95
CA VAL A 410 37.98 -10.82 24.39
C VAL A 410 37.49 -12.12 25.03
N THR A 411 38.18 -12.57 26.08
CA THR A 411 37.74 -13.68 26.93
C THR A 411 36.51 -13.27 27.74
N ALA A 412 35.88 -14.23 28.43
CA ALA A 412 34.73 -13.95 29.31
C ALA A 412 35.04 -12.90 30.40
N ASP A 413 36.30 -12.77 30.81
CA ASP A 413 36.78 -11.79 31.79
C ASP A 413 37.15 -10.43 31.18
N GLY A 414 36.94 -10.25 29.86
CA GLY A 414 37.22 -9.00 29.14
C GLY A 414 38.68 -8.82 28.70
N VAL A 415 39.52 -9.86 28.81
CA VAL A 415 40.93 -9.81 28.42
C VAL A 415 41.08 -10.06 26.92
N PRO A 416 41.84 -9.24 26.16
CA PRO A 416 42.12 -9.51 24.75
C PRO A 416 42.76 -10.88 24.52
N VAL A 417 42.26 -11.61 23.52
CA VAL A 417 42.74 -12.96 23.15
C VAL A 417 44.10 -12.92 22.45
N SER A 418 44.44 -11.77 21.86
CA SER A 418 45.67 -11.54 21.10
C SER A 418 45.99 -10.04 21.09
N ASP A 419 47.27 -9.71 20.94
CA ASP A 419 47.75 -8.35 20.71
C ASP A 419 47.50 -7.87 19.27
N ARG A 420 47.04 -8.77 18.38
CA ARG A 420 46.72 -8.46 16.99
C ARG A 420 45.21 -8.43 16.76
N PRO A 421 44.71 -7.48 15.94
CA PRO A 421 43.31 -7.44 15.57
C PRO A 421 42.92 -8.61 14.67
N PHE A 422 41.63 -8.93 14.70
CA PHE A 422 40.98 -9.93 13.87
C PHE A 422 40.02 -9.26 12.88
N THR A 423 39.88 -9.89 11.72
CA THR A 423 38.87 -9.55 10.72
C THR A 423 37.64 -10.45 10.90
N ARG A 424 36.46 -9.85 11.05
CA ARG A 424 35.15 -10.50 11.05
C ARG A 424 34.80 -10.97 9.64
N THR A 425 34.49 -12.26 9.49
CA THR A 425 34.29 -12.89 8.16
C THR A 425 32.84 -12.85 7.68
N GLY A 426 31.87 -12.55 8.56
CA GLY A 426 30.45 -12.77 8.29
C GLY A 426 30.03 -14.24 8.17
N LEU A 427 30.94 -15.20 8.38
CA LEU A 427 30.64 -16.64 8.42
C LEU A 427 30.26 -17.06 9.83
N LEU A 428 29.16 -17.80 9.96
CA LEU A 428 28.69 -18.35 11.23
C LEU A 428 29.15 -19.79 11.35
N GLY A 429 29.70 -20.15 12.51
CA GLY A 429 30.28 -21.48 12.69
C GLY A 429 30.91 -21.70 14.06
N PHE A 430 31.66 -22.79 14.14
CA PHE A 430 32.38 -23.21 15.34
C PHE A 430 33.66 -23.97 14.98
N ILE A 431 34.56 -24.11 15.95
CA ILE A 431 35.79 -24.91 15.81
C ILE A 431 35.56 -26.26 16.48
N GLY A 432 35.66 -27.33 15.70
CA GLY A 432 35.53 -28.70 16.18
C GLY A 432 36.88 -29.31 16.60
N PRO A 433 36.89 -30.62 16.92
CA PRO A 433 38.11 -31.37 17.23
C PRO A 433 39.16 -31.25 16.11
N GLU A 434 40.44 -31.39 16.45
CA GLU A 434 41.57 -31.29 15.51
C GLU A 434 41.69 -29.92 14.79
N ASN A 435 41.11 -28.87 15.39
CA ASN A 435 41.06 -27.49 14.86
C ASN A 435 40.38 -27.41 13.48
N LEU A 436 39.39 -28.28 13.25
CA LEU A 436 38.56 -28.24 12.05
C LEU A 436 37.51 -27.15 12.15
N VAL A 437 37.37 -26.36 11.08
CA VAL A 437 36.37 -25.31 11.00
C VAL A 437 35.06 -25.89 10.48
N PHE A 438 33.96 -25.61 11.17
CA PHE A 438 32.60 -25.92 10.72
C PHE A 438 31.86 -24.62 10.44
N VAL A 439 31.31 -24.48 9.23
CA VAL A 439 30.50 -23.32 8.85
C VAL A 439 29.04 -23.77 8.75
N VAL A 440 28.16 -23.10 9.46
CA VAL A 440 26.71 -23.41 9.52
C VAL A 440 25.85 -22.37 8.79
N GLY A 441 26.39 -21.18 8.48
CA GLY A 441 25.67 -20.16 7.73
C GLY A 441 26.46 -18.88 7.47
N LYS A 442 25.78 -17.85 6.95
CA LYS A 442 26.30 -16.48 6.79
C LYS A 442 25.41 -15.48 7.52
N LEU A 443 26.00 -14.39 7.99
CA LEU A 443 25.27 -13.31 8.64
C LEU A 443 24.25 -12.66 7.69
N ASP A 444 24.59 -12.48 6.42
CA ASP A 444 23.68 -11.91 5.39
C ASP A 444 22.44 -12.78 5.14
N GLY A 445 22.52 -14.10 5.39
CA GLY A 445 21.41 -15.05 5.26
C GLY A 445 20.63 -15.26 6.57
N LEU A 446 21.04 -14.64 7.67
CA LEU A 446 20.44 -14.84 8.98
C LEU A 446 19.20 -13.95 9.16
N THR A 447 18.11 -14.55 9.61
CA THR A 447 16.87 -13.87 9.97
C THR A 447 16.57 -14.11 11.44
N VAL A 448 16.12 -13.08 12.17
CA VAL A 448 15.81 -13.20 13.60
C VAL A 448 14.30 -13.07 13.77
N VAL A 449 13.60 -14.16 14.11
CA VAL A 449 12.16 -14.16 14.35
C VAL A 449 11.90 -14.55 15.79
N GLY A 450 11.23 -13.69 16.57
CA GLY A 450 10.92 -14.01 17.98
C GLY A 450 12.16 -14.35 18.81
N ALA A 451 13.25 -13.60 18.61
CA ALA A 451 14.58 -13.80 19.21
C ALA A 451 15.31 -15.11 18.83
N ARG A 452 14.77 -15.90 17.89
CA ARG A 452 15.41 -17.10 17.33
C ARG A 452 16.03 -16.79 15.98
N ARG A 453 17.18 -17.41 15.70
CA ARG A 453 17.98 -17.17 14.50
C ARG A 453 17.74 -18.28 13.48
N HIS A 454 17.28 -17.94 12.30
CA HIS A 454 16.99 -18.87 11.22
C HIS A 454 17.83 -18.51 9.99
N ASN A 455 18.52 -19.50 9.42
CA ASN A 455 19.26 -19.31 8.19
C ASN A 455 18.34 -19.50 6.98
N ALA A 456 18.34 -18.54 6.06
CA ALA A 456 17.57 -18.60 4.84
C ALA A 456 17.88 -19.86 4.01
N ASP A 457 19.15 -20.28 3.96
CA ASP A 457 19.57 -21.47 3.23
C ASP A 457 18.88 -22.75 3.74
N ASP A 458 18.74 -22.89 5.06
CA ASP A 458 18.09 -24.07 5.65
C ASP A 458 16.58 -24.08 5.37
N ILE A 459 15.94 -22.90 5.35
CA ILE A 459 14.50 -22.77 5.00
C ILE A 459 14.26 -23.15 3.53
N VAL A 460 15.10 -22.64 2.63
CA VAL A 460 15.01 -22.98 1.20
C VAL A 460 15.26 -24.49 1.04
N ALA A 461 16.13 -25.11 1.85
CA ALA A 461 16.40 -26.55 1.78
C ALA A 461 15.19 -27.39 2.18
N THR A 462 14.50 -26.98 3.24
CA THR A 462 13.22 -27.57 3.64
C THR A 462 12.16 -27.42 2.55
N ALA A 463 12.01 -26.22 1.97
CA ALA A 463 11.05 -26.00 0.88
C ALA A 463 11.35 -26.87 -0.35
N LEU A 464 12.61 -27.08 -0.69
CA LEU A 464 13.03 -27.94 -1.81
C LEU A 464 12.86 -29.44 -1.54
N ALA A 465 12.83 -29.85 -0.27
CA ALA A 465 12.60 -31.25 0.11
C ALA A 465 11.13 -31.66 -0.06
N VAL A 466 10.20 -30.70 -0.08
CA VAL A 466 8.77 -30.94 -0.34
C VAL A 466 8.55 -31.15 -1.84
N GLU A 467 8.25 -32.39 -2.22
CA GLU A 467 8.06 -32.83 -3.61
C GLU A 467 9.21 -32.40 -4.55
N PRO A 468 10.43 -32.94 -4.33
CA PRO A 468 11.64 -32.43 -4.98
C PRO A 468 11.51 -32.43 -6.50
N MET A 469 11.73 -31.25 -7.09
CA MET A 469 11.78 -31.01 -8.54
C MET A 469 10.49 -31.26 -9.34
N LYS A 470 9.36 -31.56 -8.70
CA LYS A 470 8.06 -31.65 -9.39
C LYS A 470 7.46 -30.27 -9.66
N PHE A 471 7.56 -29.36 -8.70
CA PHE A 471 6.78 -28.11 -8.70
C PHE A 471 7.61 -26.83 -8.88
N VAL A 472 8.74 -26.71 -8.17
CA VAL A 472 9.63 -25.55 -8.24
C VAL A 472 11.00 -25.92 -8.81
N TYR A 473 11.71 -24.94 -9.35
CA TYR A 473 13.08 -25.15 -9.84
C TYR A 473 14.11 -25.04 -8.71
N ARG A 474 15.05 -25.98 -8.65
CA ARG A 474 16.19 -25.89 -7.71
C ARG A 474 16.99 -24.62 -7.98
N GLY A 475 17.27 -23.86 -6.93
CA GLY A 475 18.00 -22.59 -7.02
C GLY A 475 17.18 -21.43 -7.60
N ARG A 476 15.84 -21.55 -7.66
CA ARG A 476 14.90 -20.47 -8.03
C ARG A 476 13.94 -20.13 -6.89
N ILE A 477 14.49 -20.03 -5.68
CA ILE A 477 13.75 -19.68 -4.48
C ILE A 477 14.54 -18.56 -3.78
N ALA A 478 13.84 -17.52 -3.34
CA ALA A 478 14.36 -16.46 -2.48
C ALA A 478 13.68 -16.55 -1.12
N VAL A 479 14.47 -16.48 -0.05
CA VAL A 479 13.97 -16.31 1.32
C VAL A 479 14.60 -15.06 1.90
N PHE A 480 13.77 -14.19 2.45
CA PHE A 480 14.18 -12.94 3.09
C PHE A 480 13.21 -12.58 4.22
N SER A 481 13.57 -11.57 5.01
CA SER A 481 12.70 -11.05 6.06
C SER A 481 12.11 -9.69 5.73
N VAL A 482 10.87 -9.46 6.16
CA VAL A 482 10.20 -8.15 6.21
C VAL A 482 9.89 -7.84 7.67
N THR A 483 10.07 -6.59 8.08
CA THR A 483 9.81 -6.19 9.46
C THR A 483 8.34 -5.80 9.60
N VAL A 484 7.63 -6.50 10.49
CA VAL A 484 6.21 -6.29 10.78
C VAL A 484 6.05 -6.09 12.29
N LEU A 485 5.47 -4.97 12.71
CA LEU A 485 5.29 -4.63 14.14
C LEU A 485 6.59 -4.75 14.97
N HIS A 486 7.72 -4.29 14.41
CA HIS A 486 9.06 -4.32 15.02
C HIS A 486 9.69 -5.71 15.20
N ASP A 487 9.14 -6.75 14.57
CA ASP A 487 9.74 -8.09 14.54
C ASP A 487 9.90 -8.53 13.09
N ASP A 488 10.90 -9.37 12.82
CA ASP A 488 11.17 -9.85 11.47
C ASP A 488 10.26 -11.05 11.15
N ARG A 489 9.79 -11.10 9.90
CA ARG A 489 8.86 -12.09 9.38
C ARG A 489 9.38 -12.67 8.09
N ILE A 490 9.35 -13.99 7.96
CA ILE A 490 9.92 -14.71 6.81
C ILE A 490 9.00 -14.61 5.61
N VAL A 491 9.54 -14.23 4.46
CA VAL A 491 8.88 -14.26 3.15
C VAL A 491 9.65 -15.23 2.26
N LEU A 492 8.90 -16.12 1.60
CA LEU A 492 9.44 -17.10 0.65
C LEU A 492 8.84 -16.83 -0.72
N VAL A 493 9.70 -16.66 -1.73
CA VAL A 493 9.28 -16.50 -3.13
C VAL A 493 9.92 -17.59 -3.97
N ALA A 494 9.13 -18.32 -4.76
CA ALA A 494 9.63 -19.41 -5.61
C ALA A 494 9.13 -19.32 -7.05
N GLU A 495 9.98 -19.67 -8.03
CA GLU A 495 9.52 -19.86 -9.41
C GLU A 495 8.81 -21.20 -9.56
N GLN A 496 7.55 -21.13 -9.96
CA GLN A 496 6.72 -22.27 -10.30
C GLN A 496 7.01 -22.77 -11.72
N ARG A 497 6.83 -24.08 -11.95
CA ARG A 497 6.94 -24.67 -13.29
C ARG A 497 5.69 -24.36 -14.14
N PRO A 498 5.83 -24.23 -15.47
CA PRO A 498 4.72 -23.83 -16.35
C PRO A 498 3.51 -24.78 -16.32
N ASP A 499 3.74 -26.08 -16.12
CA ASP A 499 2.71 -27.13 -16.27
C ASP A 499 1.89 -27.37 -14.97
N SER A 500 1.86 -26.41 -14.06
CA SER A 500 1.31 -26.56 -12.72
C SER A 500 -0.06 -25.90 -12.58
N SER A 501 -1.05 -26.62 -12.05
CA SER A 501 -2.38 -26.06 -11.77
C SER A 501 -2.40 -25.21 -10.49
N GLU A 502 -3.44 -24.38 -10.31
CA GLU A 502 -3.65 -23.63 -9.06
C GLU A 502 -3.82 -24.56 -7.85
N GLU A 503 -4.57 -25.66 -7.99
CA GLU A 503 -4.76 -26.63 -6.90
C GLU A 503 -3.42 -27.25 -6.47
N ASP A 504 -2.60 -27.68 -7.43
CA ASP A 504 -1.25 -28.18 -7.14
C ASP A 504 -0.39 -27.12 -6.44
N SER A 505 -0.57 -25.84 -6.79
CA SER A 505 0.11 -24.70 -6.18
C SER A 505 -0.22 -24.59 -4.71
N PHE A 506 -1.50 -24.52 -4.36
CA PHE A 506 -1.94 -24.40 -2.97
C PHE A 506 -1.56 -25.64 -2.14
N GLN A 507 -1.63 -26.84 -2.72
CA GLN A 507 -1.18 -28.06 -2.03
C GLN A 507 0.32 -28.02 -1.73
N TRP A 508 1.15 -27.62 -2.69
CA TRP A 508 2.60 -27.51 -2.49
C TRP A 508 2.91 -26.42 -1.44
N MET A 509 2.32 -25.24 -1.56
CA MET A 509 2.50 -24.13 -0.61
C MET A 509 2.14 -24.57 0.81
N SER A 510 0.98 -25.22 1.00
CA SER A 510 0.53 -25.69 2.32
C SER A 510 1.50 -26.70 2.94
N ARG A 511 2.01 -27.66 2.16
CA ARG A 511 3.00 -28.64 2.64
C ARG A 511 4.33 -27.99 2.99
N VAL A 512 4.77 -26.98 2.24
CA VAL A 512 5.98 -26.20 2.56
C VAL A 512 5.82 -25.45 3.87
N LEU A 513 4.68 -24.79 4.09
CA LEU A 513 4.37 -24.09 5.34
C LEU A 513 4.42 -25.07 6.53
N GLN A 514 3.76 -26.23 6.40
CA GLN A 514 3.75 -27.26 7.43
C GLN A 514 5.15 -27.84 7.70
N ALA A 515 5.95 -28.06 6.66
CA ALA A 515 7.31 -28.58 6.79
C ALA A 515 8.23 -27.57 7.49
N ILE A 516 8.12 -26.28 7.15
CA ILE A 516 8.91 -25.22 7.79
C ILE A 516 8.50 -25.08 9.27
N ASP A 517 7.20 -25.06 9.57
CA ASP A 517 6.72 -24.99 10.94
C ASP A 517 7.18 -26.20 11.78
N SER A 518 7.07 -27.42 11.24
CA SER A 518 7.48 -28.64 11.95
C SER A 518 8.99 -28.72 12.21
N ILE A 519 9.83 -28.35 11.22
CA ILE A 519 11.30 -28.51 11.30
C ILE A 519 11.96 -27.32 11.99
N HIS A 520 11.55 -26.10 11.66
CA HIS A 520 12.17 -24.87 12.13
C HIS A 520 11.41 -24.24 13.30
N GLN A 521 10.15 -24.64 13.56
CA GLN A 521 9.28 -24.06 14.57
C GLN A 521 9.09 -22.55 14.37
N VAL A 522 8.91 -22.13 13.11
CA VAL A 522 8.72 -20.73 12.74
C VAL A 522 7.71 -20.64 11.60
N GLY A 523 6.80 -19.66 11.69
CA GLY A 523 5.83 -19.39 10.64
C GLY A 523 6.45 -18.61 9.47
N VAL A 524 5.99 -18.93 8.25
CA VAL A 524 6.27 -18.13 7.04
C VAL A 524 5.13 -17.15 6.86
N TYR A 525 5.44 -15.85 6.88
CA TYR A 525 4.44 -14.78 6.83
C TYR A 525 3.81 -14.61 5.46
N CYS A 526 4.59 -14.81 4.40
CA CYS A 526 4.10 -14.80 3.03
C CYS A 526 4.86 -15.83 2.20
N LEU A 527 4.12 -16.64 1.44
CA LEU A 527 4.65 -17.53 0.43
C LEU A 527 4.05 -17.11 -0.92
N ALA A 528 4.91 -16.68 -1.85
CA ALA A 528 4.52 -16.25 -3.19
C ALA A 528 5.15 -17.13 -4.26
N LEU A 529 4.36 -17.54 -5.25
CA LEU A 529 4.82 -18.23 -6.44
C LEU A 529 4.81 -17.28 -7.62
N VAL A 530 5.91 -17.22 -8.38
CA VAL A 530 6.03 -16.38 -9.56
C VAL A 530 6.19 -17.24 -10.83
N PRO A 531 5.85 -16.71 -12.02
CA PRO A 531 6.01 -17.46 -13.26
C PRO A 531 7.47 -17.86 -13.51
N ALA A 532 7.68 -18.93 -14.29
CA ALA A 532 9.02 -19.39 -14.62
C ALA A 532 9.89 -18.29 -15.26
N ASN A 533 11.15 -18.18 -14.80
CA ASN A 533 12.15 -17.21 -15.28
C ASN A 533 11.87 -15.72 -15.00
N THR A 534 10.99 -15.40 -14.07
CA THR A 534 10.68 -14.00 -13.69
C THR A 534 11.48 -13.49 -12.49
N LEU A 535 12.02 -14.38 -11.63
CA LEU A 535 12.81 -13.92 -10.49
C LEU A 535 14.08 -13.19 -10.98
N PRO A 536 14.43 -12.06 -10.35
CA PRO A 536 15.71 -11.38 -10.56
C PRO A 536 16.90 -12.33 -10.37
N LYS A 537 17.84 -12.32 -11.33
CA LYS A 537 19.02 -13.18 -11.32
C LYS A 537 20.30 -12.35 -11.36
N ALA A 538 21.25 -12.73 -10.52
CA ALA A 538 22.63 -12.30 -10.63
C ALA A 538 23.28 -12.84 -11.93
N PRO A 539 24.36 -12.21 -12.45
CA PRO A 539 25.00 -12.60 -13.70
C PRO A 539 25.49 -14.05 -13.80
N LEU A 540 25.82 -14.68 -12.66
CA LEU A 540 26.17 -16.11 -12.54
C LEU A 540 24.94 -17.01 -12.31
N GLY A 541 23.73 -16.49 -12.47
CA GLY A 541 22.46 -17.23 -12.39
C GLY A 541 21.95 -17.54 -10.97
N GLY A 542 22.53 -16.94 -9.92
CA GLY A 542 21.93 -16.96 -8.58
C GLY A 542 20.75 -16.00 -8.48
N ILE A 543 19.88 -16.14 -7.47
CA ILE A 543 18.74 -15.22 -7.27
C ILE A 543 19.20 -13.94 -6.58
N HIS A 544 18.71 -12.79 -7.05
CA HIS A 544 19.03 -11.48 -6.47
C HIS A 544 18.02 -11.12 -5.36
N ILE A 545 18.28 -11.64 -4.15
CA ILE A 545 17.34 -11.60 -3.00
C ILE A 545 16.85 -10.19 -2.66
N SER A 546 17.73 -9.19 -2.63
CA SER A 546 17.37 -7.81 -2.28
C SER A 546 16.46 -7.15 -3.32
N GLU A 547 16.62 -7.50 -4.60
CA GLU A 547 15.75 -6.97 -5.67
C GLU A 547 14.39 -7.66 -5.63
N THR A 548 14.36 -8.98 -5.37
CA THR A 548 13.10 -9.70 -5.12
C THR A 548 12.34 -9.10 -3.93
N LYS A 549 13.03 -8.81 -2.81
CA LYS A 549 12.44 -8.15 -1.64
C LYS A 549 11.89 -6.77 -1.99
N GLN A 550 12.64 -5.97 -2.76
CA GLN A 550 12.18 -4.65 -3.19
C GLN A 550 10.92 -4.75 -4.05
N ARG A 551 10.91 -5.62 -5.07
CA ARG A 551 9.73 -5.83 -5.92
C ARG A 551 8.51 -6.32 -5.14
N PHE A 552 8.72 -7.15 -4.12
CA PHE A 552 7.65 -7.57 -3.20
C PHE A 552 7.06 -6.39 -2.42
N LEU A 553 7.92 -5.52 -1.86
CA LEU A 553 7.48 -4.35 -1.08
C LEU A 553 6.85 -3.25 -1.94
N GLU A 554 7.22 -3.16 -3.22
CA GLU A 554 6.71 -2.16 -4.17
C GLU A 554 5.46 -2.65 -4.93
N GLY A 555 5.07 -3.92 -4.79
CA GLY A 555 3.96 -4.50 -5.55
C GLY A 555 4.25 -4.66 -7.04
N THR A 556 5.46 -5.08 -7.39
CA THR A 556 5.90 -5.29 -8.79
C THR A 556 6.55 -6.67 -8.97
N LEU A 557 6.14 -7.65 -8.17
CA LEU A 557 6.66 -9.02 -8.22
C LEU A 557 5.87 -9.86 -9.23
N HIS A 558 4.59 -9.53 -9.43
CA HIS A 558 3.64 -10.22 -10.30
C HIS A 558 3.56 -11.74 -10.03
N PRO A 559 3.22 -12.13 -8.79
CA PRO A 559 3.06 -13.54 -8.46
C PRO A 559 1.84 -14.14 -9.16
N CYS A 560 1.90 -15.45 -9.46
CA CYS A 560 0.76 -16.25 -9.92
C CYS A 560 -0.11 -16.74 -8.76
N ASN A 561 0.50 -16.95 -7.58
CA ASN A 561 -0.21 -17.37 -6.37
C ASN A 561 0.43 -16.72 -5.15
N VAL A 562 -0.38 -16.26 -4.20
CA VAL A 562 0.08 -15.65 -2.95
C VAL A 562 -0.70 -16.22 -1.79
N LEU A 563 0.02 -16.58 -0.73
CA LEU A 563 -0.57 -17.06 0.51
C LEU A 563 0.07 -16.29 1.67
N MET A 564 -0.74 -15.50 2.35
CA MET A 564 -0.34 -14.74 3.53
C MET A 564 -0.78 -15.49 4.78
N CYS A 565 0.09 -15.55 5.80
CA CYS A 565 -0.18 -16.22 7.08
C CYS A 565 -0.11 -15.26 8.28
N PRO A 566 -0.78 -14.10 8.27
CA PRO A 566 -0.66 -13.12 9.34
C PRO A 566 -1.24 -13.61 10.67
N HIS A 567 -2.25 -14.51 10.67
CA HIS A 567 -2.86 -14.97 11.93
C HIS A 567 -1.91 -15.86 12.73
N THR A 568 -1.13 -16.71 12.06
CA THR A 568 -0.15 -17.60 12.70
C THR A 568 1.15 -16.88 13.06
N CYS A 569 1.56 -15.91 12.23
CA CYS A 569 2.86 -15.25 12.38
C CYS A 569 2.85 -14.02 13.30
N VAL A 570 1.70 -13.36 13.50
CA VAL A 570 1.62 -12.08 14.22
C VAL A 570 0.98 -12.26 15.60
N THR A 571 1.81 -12.58 16.58
CA THR A 571 1.39 -12.81 17.98
C THR A 571 1.54 -11.58 18.88
N ASN A 572 2.28 -10.57 18.42
CA ASN A 572 2.65 -9.36 19.16
C ASN A 572 1.66 -8.19 18.99
N LEU A 573 0.41 -8.48 18.59
CA LEU A 573 -0.61 -7.45 18.48
C LEU A 573 -0.86 -6.78 19.86
N PRO A 574 -1.03 -5.44 19.90
CA PRO A 574 -1.33 -4.74 21.15
C PRO A 574 -2.54 -5.36 21.84
N LYS A 575 -2.43 -5.68 23.14
CA LYS A 575 -3.57 -6.19 23.91
C LYS A 575 -4.65 -5.10 23.97
N PRO A 576 -5.92 -5.44 23.71
CA PRO A 576 -6.98 -4.47 23.89
C PRO A 576 -7.03 -4.01 25.35
N ARG A 577 -7.28 -2.72 25.58
CA ARG A 577 -7.45 -2.22 26.95
C ARG A 577 -8.62 -2.97 27.56
N GLN A 578 -8.46 -3.47 28.79
CA GLN A 578 -9.61 -3.97 29.55
C GLN A 578 -10.63 -2.84 29.65
N LYS A 579 -11.89 -3.10 29.24
CA LYS A 579 -13.01 -2.20 29.54
C LYS A 579 -12.98 -2.01 31.05
N GLN A 580 -12.76 -0.77 31.51
CA GLN A 580 -12.78 -0.50 32.95
C GLN A 580 -14.14 -0.96 33.50
N PRO A 581 -14.18 -1.55 34.71
CA PRO A 581 -15.45 -1.93 35.33
C PRO A 581 -16.38 -0.72 35.31
N GLU A 582 -17.64 -0.93 34.93
CA GLU A 582 -18.62 0.12 34.70
C GLU A 582 -18.70 1.08 35.89
N VAL A 583 -18.01 2.21 35.78
CA VAL A 583 -18.23 3.34 36.67
C VAL A 583 -19.60 3.86 36.30
N GLY A 584 -20.55 3.75 37.24
CA GLY A 584 -21.92 4.17 37.04
C GLY A 584 -22.00 5.55 36.36
N PRO A 585 -22.94 5.77 35.43
CA PRO A 585 -23.00 6.99 34.63
C PRO A 585 -23.01 8.29 35.47
N ALA A 586 -23.67 8.26 36.63
CA ALA A 586 -23.68 9.34 37.61
C ALA A 586 -22.28 9.64 38.19
N SER A 587 -21.48 8.62 38.49
CA SER A 587 -20.11 8.76 38.98
C SER A 587 -19.18 9.33 37.91
N MET A 588 -19.41 9.03 36.62
CA MET A 588 -18.66 9.66 35.52
C MET A 588 -18.96 11.16 35.39
N ILE A 589 -20.23 11.58 35.57
CA ILE A 589 -20.58 13.00 35.55
C ILE A 589 -20.04 13.73 36.77
N VAL A 590 -20.17 13.16 37.98
CA VAL A 590 -19.57 13.75 39.18
C VAL A 590 -18.06 13.87 39.00
N GLY A 591 -17.39 12.83 38.50
CA GLY A 591 -15.96 12.89 38.19
C GLY A 591 -15.60 13.96 37.16
N ASN A 592 -16.39 14.12 36.09
CA ASN A 592 -16.18 15.16 35.08
C ASN A 592 -16.45 16.57 35.64
N LEU A 593 -17.54 16.78 36.37
CA LEU A 593 -17.89 18.05 37.02
C LEU A 593 -16.85 18.45 38.08
N VAL A 594 -16.43 17.51 38.92
CA VAL A 594 -15.38 17.72 39.94
C VAL A 594 -14.04 18.02 39.28
N ALA A 595 -13.75 17.43 38.11
CA ALA A 595 -12.59 17.76 37.29
C ALA A 595 -12.76 19.04 36.44
N GLY A 596 -13.88 19.77 36.60
CA GLY A 596 -14.17 21.01 35.85
C GLY A 596 -14.45 20.80 34.36
N LYS A 597 -14.73 19.57 33.91
CA LYS A 597 -15.00 19.24 32.52
C LYS A 597 -16.43 19.60 32.14
N ARG A 598 -16.58 20.23 30.98
CA ARG A 598 -17.87 20.65 30.44
C ARG A 598 -18.63 19.45 29.85
N ILE A 599 -19.94 19.39 30.10
CA ILE A 599 -20.84 18.47 29.38
C ILE A 599 -20.84 18.85 27.90
N ALA A 600 -20.72 17.87 27.02
CA ALA A 600 -20.76 18.05 25.57
C ALA A 600 -22.20 18.31 25.11
N GLN A 601 -22.65 19.54 25.34
CA GLN A 601 -23.93 20.08 24.90
C GLN A 601 -23.70 21.42 24.23
N ALA A 602 -24.38 21.66 23.12
CA ALA A 602 -24.36 22.92 22.39
C ALA A 602 -25.76 23.25 21.85
N SER A 603 -26.00 24.51 21.54
CA SER A 603 -27.27 24.98 21.00
C SER A 603 -27.01 26.02 19.95
N GLY A 604 -27.77 25.96 18.85
CA GLY A 604 -27.81 27.05 17.89
C GLY A 604 -28.51 28.26 18.49
N ARG A 605 -28.46 29.38 17.75
CA ARG A 605 -29.15 30.61 18.13
C ARG A 605 -30.60 30.33 18.46
N GLU A 606 -31.16 30.99 19.46
CA GLU A 606 -32.59 30.86 19.70
C GLU A 606 -33.39 31.27 18.46
N LEU A 607 -34.37 30.44 18.13
CA LEU A 607 -35.42 30.80 17.20
C LEU A 607 -36.32 31.81 17.94
N ALA A 608 -35.85 33.07 18.06
CA ALA A 608 -36.55 34.10 18.80
C ALA A 608 -38.03 34.16 18.38
N HIS A 609 -38.93 34.40 19.34
CA HIS A 609 -40.20 35.03 19.04
C HIS A 609 -39.86 36.39 18.42
N LEU A 610 -39.73 36.45 17.10
CA LEU A 610 -39.60 37.73 16.38
C LEU A 610 -40.88 38.53 16.64
N GLU A 611 -40.85 39.35 17.68
CA GLU A 611 -41.60 40.59 17.71
C GLU A 611 -41.14 41.40 16.47
N ASP A 612 -42.12 41.84 15.68
CA ASP A 612 -42.01 42.76 14.52
C ASP A 612 -41.61 42.25 13.11
N SER A 613 -41.64 40.94 12.82
CA SER A 613 -41.75 40.46 11.42
C SER A 613 -43.05 39.69 11.19
N ASP A 614 -44.08 40.44 10.78
CA ASP A 614 -45.47 40.07 10.55
C ASP A 614 -45.72 38.73 9.80
N GLN A 615 -44.76 38.25 8.98
CA GLN A 615 -44.94 37.02 8.18
C GLN A 615 -44.80 35.70 8.96
N ALA A 616 -43.97 35.64 10.01
CA ALA A 616 -43.63 34.37 10.68
C ALA A 616 -44.69 33.89 11.67
N ARG A 617 -45.52 34.80 12.22
CA ARG A 617 -46.73 34.48 13.00
C ARG A 617 -47.96 34.24 12.11
N LYS A 618 -47.95 34.73 10.86
CA LYS A 618 -49.14 34.78 9.98
C LYS A 618 -49.37 33.50 9.17
N PHE A 619 -48.32 32.71 8.89
CA PHE A 619 -48.42 31.50 8.07
C PHE A 619 -47.81 30.28 8.76
N LEU A 620 -48.68 29.33 9.14
CA LEU A 620 -48.30 28.04 9.74
C LEU A 620 -48.03 26.95 8.69
N PHE A 621 -48.52 27.12 7.46
CA PHE A 621 -48.48 26.13 6.39
C PHE A 621 -47.80 26.69 5.13
N LEU A 622 -46.92 25.91 4.50
CA LEU A 622 -46.25 26.31 3.25
C LEU A 622 -47.22 26.59 2.09
N ALA A 623 -48.35 25.87 2.03
CA ALA A 623 -49.40 26.10 1.04
C ALA A 623 -49.95 27.53 1.10
N ASP A 624 -50.18 28.05 2.31
CA ASP A 624 -50.64 29.43 2.54
C ASP A 624 -49.55 30.44 2.15
N VAL A 625 -48.28 30.13 2.39
CA VAL A 625 -47.17 31.01 1.97
C VAL A 625 -47.12 31.14 0.45
N LEU A 626 -47.26 30.04 -0.30
CA LEU A 626 -47.33 30.08 -1.76
C LEU A 626 -48.53 30.90 -2.23
N GLN A 627 -49.70 30.68 -1.64
CA GLN A 627 -50.91 31.42 -1.98
C GLN A 627 -50.72 32.92 -1.72
N TRP A 628 -50.23 33.29 -0.54
CA TRP A 628 -49.98 34.68 -0.17
C TRP A 628 -48.99 35.36 -1.14
N ARG A 629 -47.90 34.69 -1.52
CA ARG A 629 -46.94 35.22 -2.50
C ARG A 629 -47.55 35.35 -3.90
N ALA A 630 -48.37 34.40 -4.32
CA ALA A 630 -49.05 34.48 -5.61
C ALA A 630 -49.99 35.69 -5.71
N HIS A 631 -50.55 36.16 -4.58
CA HIS A 631 -51.40 37.35 -4.53
C HIS A 631 -50.60 38.65 -4.34
N THR A 632 -49.53 38.63 -3.54
CA THR A 632 -48.78 39.85 -3.18
C THR A 632 -47.62 40.16 -4.13
N THR A 633 -46.95 39.14 -4.65
CA THR A 633 -45.81 39.26 -5.56
C THR A 633 -45.93 38.27 -6.72
N PRO A 634 -46.99 38.37 -7.56
CA PRO A 634 -47.33 37.34 -8.55
C PRO A 634 -46.18 37.03 -9.53
N ASP A 635 -45.52 38.06 -10.03
CA ASP A 635 -44.49 37.94 -11.07
C ASP A 635 -43.08 37.69 -10.51
N HIS A 636 -42.93 37.59 -9.18
CA HIS A 636 -41.63 37.34 -8.56
C HIS A 636 -41.12 35.93 -8.91
N PRO A 637 -39.92 35.79 -9.48
CA PRO A 637 -39.36 34.49 -9.87
C PRO A 637 -38.84 33.72 -8.64
N LEU A 638 -39.32 32.50 -8.45
CA LEU A 638 -38.86 31.60 -7.39
C LEU A 638 -37.85 30.58 -7.92
N PHE A 639 -38.11 30.01 -9.10
CA PHE A 639 -37.32 28.89 -9.63
C PHE A 639 -36.88 29.14 -11.06
N LEU A 640 -35.65 28.74 -11.36
CA LEU A 640 -35.05 28.77 -12.69
C LEU A 640 -34.26 27.47 -12.89
N LEU A 641 -34.66 26.66 -13.86
CA LEU A 641 -34.05 25.36 -14.17
C LEU A 641 -33.12 25.48 -15.37
N LEU A 642 -31.91 24.94 -15.24
CA LEU A 642 -30.91 24.90 -16.32
C LEU A 642 -30.78 23.50 -16.94
N ASN A 643 -30.38 23.44 -18.21
CA ASN A 643 -29.92 22.21 -18.89
C ASN A 643 -28.39 22.20 -19.09
N ALA A 644 -27.87 21.14 -19.71
CA ALA A 644 -26.46 20.95 -20.05
C ALA A 644 -25.82 22.12 -20.83
N LYS A 645 -26.62 22.88 -21.60
CA LYS A 645 -26.14 24.04 -22.37
C LYS A 645 -26.08 25.33 -21.54
N GLY A 646 -26.50 25.29 -20.27
CA GLY A 646 -26.62 26.47 -19.41
C GLY A 646 -27.81 27.36 -19.78
N THR A 647 -28.74 26.88 -20.61
CA THR A 647 -29.94 27.65 -20.97
C THR A 647 -31.09 27.35 -20.02
N VAL A 648 -31.93 28.37 -19.79
CA VAL A 648 -33.10 28.24 -18.94
C VAL A 648 -34.17 27.43 -19.67
N THR A 649 -34.48 26.24 -19.16
CA THR A 649 -35.51 25.36 -19.75
C THR A 649 -36.89 25.59 -19.15
N SER A 650 -36.95 25.95 -17.85
CA SER A 650 -38.20 26.19 -17.15
C SER A 650 -38.01 27.25 -16.08
N THR A 651 -39.04 28.08 -15.89
CA THR A 651 -39.10 29.06 -14.80
C THR A 651 -40.44 28.95 -14.09
N ALA A 652 -40.46 29.38 -12.83
CA ALA A 652 -41.69 29.49 -12.05
C ALA A 652 -41.69 30.79 -11.24
N THR A 653 -42.56 31.72 -11.62
CA THR A 653 -42.97 32.81 -10.73
C THR A 653 -43.96 32.34 -9.68
N CYS A 654 -44.20 33.13 -8.64
CA CYS A 654 -45.16 32.80 -7.58
C CYS A 654 -46.54 32.42 -8.15
N ILE A 655 -47.07 33.21 -9.10
CA ILE A 655 -48.38 32.94 -9.70
C ILE A 655 -48.36 31.72 -10.63
N GLN A 656 -47.26 31.49 -11.36
CA GLN A 656 -47.13 30.33 -12.24
C GLN A 656 -47.10 29.04 -11.44
N LEU A 657 -46.33 29.00 -10.36
CA LEU A 657 -46.24 27.82 -9.49
C LEU A 657 -47.58 27.53 -8.82
N HIS A 658 -48.23 28.56 -8.27
CA HIS A 658 -49.58 28.43 -7.68
C HIS A 658 -50.59 27.86 -8.68
N LYS A 659 -50.68 28.41 -9.90
CA LYS A 659 -51.60 27.92 -10.94
C LYS A 659 -51.29 26.51 -11.42
N ARG A 660 -50.02 26.06 -11.37
CA ARG A 660 -49.65 24.67 -11.69
C ARG A 660 -50.06 23.73 -10.55
N ALA A 661 -49.81 24.11 -9.31
CA ALA A 661 -50.25 23.36 -8.13
C ALA A 661 -51.78 23.20 -8.06
N GLU A 662 -52.55 24.26 -8.35
CA GLU A 662 -54.02 24.18 -8.44
C GLU A 662 -54.49 23.17 -9.49
N ARG A 663 -53.84 23.11 -10.65
CA ARG A 663 -54.17 22.13 -11.69
C ARG A 663 -53.90 20.71 -11.24
N VAL A 664 -52.73 20.47 -10.63
CA VAL A 664 -52.39 19.13 -10.10
C VAL A 664 -53.38 18.70 -9.03
N ALA A 665 -53.74 19.59 -8.11
CA ALA A 665 -54.75 19.33 -7.09
C ALA A 665 -56.12 18.97 -7.70
N ALA A 666 -56.56 19.71 -8.73
CA ALA A 666 -57.81 19.39 -9.45
C ALA A 666 -57.75 18.01 -10.12
N ALA A 667 -56.61 17.64 -10.72
CA ALA A 667 -56.41 16.32 -11.32
C ALA A 667 -56.46 15.19 -10.28
N LEU A 668 -55.85 15.39 -9.12
CA LEU A 668 -55.84 14.41 -8.03
C LEU A 668 -57.26 14.17 -7.47
N MET A 669 -58.04 15.23 -7.28
CA MET A 669 -59.43 15.11 -6.82
C MET A 669 -60.34 14.46 -7.88
N GLU A 670 -60.28 14.91 -9.14
CA GLU A 670 -61.25 14.49 -10.17
C GLU A 670 -60.89 13.15 -10.84
N LYS A 671 -59.64 13.01 -11.27
CA LYS A 671 -59.16 11.80 -11.97
C LYS A 671 -58.64 10.75 -10.99
N GLY A 672 -57.93 11.20 -9.94
CA GLY A 672 -57.37 10.31 -8.92
C GLY A 672 -58.38 9.81 -7.90
N ARG A 673 -59.46 10.57 -7.67
CA ARG A 673 -60.49 10.30 -6.65
C ARG A 673 -59.88 10.08 -5.26
N LEU A 674 -58.89 10.91 -4.91
CA LEU A 674 -58.15 10.82 -3.66
C LEU A 674 -58.80 11.66 -2.57
N ASP A 675 -58.69 11.18 -1.33
CA ASP A 675 -59.14 11.85 -0.12
C ASP A 675 -57.97 12.52 0.63
N ALA A 676 -58.30 13.41 1.56
CA ALA A 676 -57.31 14.04 2.42
C ALA A 676 -56.62 12.97 3.31
N GLY A 677 -55.30 12.98 3.35
CA GLY A 677 -54.47 11.97 4.01
C GLY A 677 -53.93 10.89 3.07
N ASP A 678 -54.45 10.74 1.85
CA ASP A 678 -53.92 9.76 0.89
C ASP A 678 -52.49 10.09 0.47
N HIS A 679 -51.68 9.05 0.31
CA HIS A 679 -50.28 9.18 -0.07
C HIS A 679 -50.12 9.18 -1.59
N VAL A 680 -49.30 10.08 -2.12
CA VAL A 680 -49.08 10.22 -3.56
C VAL A 680 -47.60 10.18 -3.89
N ALA A 681 -47.19 9.16 -4.63
CA ALA A 681 -45.81 9.01 -5.08
C ALA A 681 -45.53 9.96 -6.25
N LEU A 682 -44.57 10.86 -6.06
CA LEU A 682 -44.12 11.83 -7.04
C LEU A 682 -42.86 11.31 -7.73
N VAL A 683 -43.04 10.73 -8.93
CA VAL A 683 -41.94 10.15 -9.72
C VAL A 683 -41.63 11.11 -10.88
N TYR A 684 -40.75 12.07 -10.66
CA TYR A 684 -40.44 13.13 -11.63
C TYR A 684 -38.93 13.29 -11.85
N PRO A 685 -38.48 13.72 -13.04
CA PRO A 685 -37.11 14.24 -13.16
C PRO A 685 -36.97 15.54 -12.33
N PRO A 686 -35.76 15.97 -11.98
CA PRO A 686 -35.56 17.21 -11.23
C PRO A 686 -36.09 18.42 -12.03
N GLY A 687 -37.06 19.14 -11.48
CA GLY A 687 -37.64 20.28 -12.19
C GLY A 687 -38.83 20.93 -11.49
N VAL A 688 -39.37 21.98 -12.13
CA VAL A 688 -40.50 22.76 -11.60
C VAL A 688 -41.77 21.93 -11.45
N ASP A 689 -41.95 20.90 -12.28
CA ASP A 689 -43.18 20.10 -12.27
C ASP A 689 -43.24 19.18 -11.04
N LEU A 690 -42.10 18.69 -10.54
CA LEU A 690 -42.01 18.02 -9.23
C LEU A 690 -42.45 18.97 -8.10
N ILE A 691 -41.97 20.22 -8.13
CA ILE A 691 -42.32 21.23 -7.13
C ILE A 691 -43.83 21.54 -7.20
N ALA A 692 -44.37 21.74 -8.41
CA ALA A 692 -45.79 21.98 -8.60
C ALA A 692 -46.65 20.81 -8.13
N ALA A 693 -46.22 19.58 -8.39
CA ALA A 693 -46.92 18.38 -7.95
C ALA A 693 -46.92 18.25 -6.42
N PHE A 694 -45.80 18.56 -5.76
CA PHE A 694 -45.71 18.61 -4.30
C PHE A 694 -46.73 19.57 -3.68
N TYR A 695 -46.78 20.84 -4.14
CA TYR A 695 -47.76 21.79 -3.64
C TYR A 695 -49.21 21.45 -4.05
N GLY A 696 -49.39 20.77 -5.20
CA GLY A 696 -50.68 20.24 -5.62
C GLY A 696 -51.24 19.21 -4.64
N CYS A 697 -50.40 18.28 -4.16
CA CYS A 697 -50.79 17.35 -3.10
C CYS A 697 -51.21 18.09 -1.82
N LEU A 698 -50.43 19.09 -1.40
CA LEU A 698 -50.78 19.90 -0.22
C LEU A 698 -52.11 20.64 -0.39
N TYR A 699 -52.45 21.10 -1.60
CA TYR A 699 -53.69 21.82 -1.88
C TYR A 699 -54.94 20.94 -1.82
N CYS A 700 -54.82 19.62 -2.02
CA CYS A 700 -55.91 18.67 -1.84
C CYS A 700 -55.82 17.86 -0.54
N GLY A 701 -54.82 18.12 0.31
CA GLY A 701 -54.62 17.43 1.58
C GLY A 701 -53.99 16.04 1.48
N CYS A 702 -53.46 15.68 0.31
CA CYS A 702 -52.70 14.44 0.13
C CYS A 702 -51.27 14.60 0.66
N VAL A 703 -50.66 13.49 1.08
CA VAL A 703 -49.27 13.44 1.57
C VAL A 703 -48.33 13.06 0.42
N PRO A 704 -47.51 13.99 -0.10
CA PRO A 704 -46.56 13.69 -1.16
C PRO A 704 -45.40 12.81 -0.66
N VAL A 705 -44.99 11.88 -1.51
CA VAL A 705 -43.83 10.98 -1.33
C VAL A 705 -42.91 11.15 -2.52
N THR A 706 -41.75 11.80 -2.34
CA THR A 706 -40.84 12.07 -3.45
C THR A 706 -39.98 10.86 -3.78
N VAL A 707 -39.97 10.45 -5.05
CA VAL A 707 -39.29 9.24 -5.50
C VAL A 707 -38.43 9.56 -6.72
N ARG A 708 -37.16 9.13 -6.68
CA ARG A 708 -36.27 9.23 -7.84
C ARG A 708 -36.84 8.38 -8.98
N PRO A 709 -36.95 8.90 -10.21
CA PRO A 709 -37.40 8.11 -11.35
C PRO A 709 -36.37 7.03 -11.70
N PRO A 710 -36.83 5.88 -12.25
CA PRO A 710 -35.93 4.82 -12.65
C PRO A 710 -35.08 5.25 -13.86
N HIS A 711 -33.85 4.75 -13.94
CA HIS A 711 -32.93 5.11 -15.03
C HIS A 711 -33.21 4.25 -16.26
N PRO A 712 -33.44 4.82 -17.47
CA PRO A 712 -33.83 4.05 -18.65
C PRO A 712 -32.83 2.95 -19.05
N GLN A 713 -31.53 3.20 -18.91
CA GLN A 713 -30.47 2.24 -19.27
C GLN A 713 -30.33 1.10 -18.25
N ASN A 714 -30.68 1.33 -16.98
CA ASN A 714 -30.50 0.40 -15.86
C ASN A 714 -31.85 0.10 -15.19
N LEU A 715 -32.88 -0.12 -16.01
CA LEU A 715 -34.25 -0.24 -15.53
C LEU A 715 -34.44 -1.44 -14.59
N GLY A 716 -33.78 -2.56 -14.89
CA GLY A 716 -33.86 -3.79 -14.09
C GLY A 716 -33.40 -3.65 -12.65
N THR A 717 -32.41 -2.79 -12.38
CA THR A 717 -31.87 -2.57 -11.03
C THR A 717 -32.51 -1.38 -10.32
N THR A 718 -32.90 -0.34 -11.06
CA THR A 718 -33.44 0.91 -10.46
C THR A 718 -34.94 0.88 -10.21
N LEU A 719 -35.72 0.22 -11.07
CA LEU A 719 -37.18 0.15 -10.95
C LEU A 719 -37.68 -0.56 -9.69
N PRO A 720 -37.06 -1.67 -9.22
CA PRO A 720 -37.46 -2.32 -7.96
C PRO A 720 -37.46 -1.37 -6.75
N THR A 721 -36.48 -0.44 -6.67
CA THR A 721 -36.43 0.54 -5.58
C THR A 721 -37.60 1.52 -5.64
N VAL A 722 -37.96 1.98 -6.83
CA VAL A 722 -39.14 2.85 -7.04
C VAL A 722 -40.41 2.14 -6.60
N LYS A 723 -40.58 0.89 -7.04
CA LYS A 723 -41.73 0.06 -6.69
C LYS A 723 -41.83 -0.18 -5.18
N MET A 724 -40.70 -0.51 -4.55
CA MET A 724 -40.62 -0.72 -3.10
C MET A 724 -41.03 0.54 -2.33
N ILE A 725 -40.59 1.74 -2.74
CA ILE A 725 -41.02 2.99 -2.08
C ILE A 725 -42.53 3.21 -2.23
N VAL A 726 -43.09 2.99 -3.42
CA VAL A 726 -44.54 3.15 -3.66
C VAL A 726 -45.37 2.17 -2.81
N GLU A 727 -44.91 0.94 -2.65
CA GLU A 727 -45.58 -0.08 -1.83
C GLU A 727 -45.46 0.19 -0.34
N VAL A 728 -44.23 0.46 0.15
CA VAL A 728 -43.95 0.73 1.56
C VAL A 728 -44.67 2.00 2.00
N SER A 729 -44.72 3.02 1.15
CA SER A 729 -45.46 4.26 1.44
C SER A 729 -46.98 4.12 1.30
N LYS A 730 -47.51 2.98 0.83
CA LYS A 730 -48.95 2.80 0.54
C LYS A 730 -49.53 3.92 -0.33
N SER A 731 -48.77 4.35 -1.34
CA SER A 731 -49.22 5.39 -2.25
C SER A 731 -50.48 4.95 -3.01
N ALA A 732 -51.55 5.73 -2.91
CA ALA A 732 -52.82 5.50 -3.61
C ALA A 732 -52.76 5.91 -5.09
N CYS A 733 -51.78 6.73 -5.45
CA CYS A 733 -51.55 7.22 -6.81
C CYS A 733 -50.05 7.44 -7.07
N VAL A 734 -49.62 7.23 -8.32
CA VAL A 734 -48.33 7.71 -8.83
C VAL A 734 -48.57 8.90 -9.77
N LEU A 735 -47.96 10.03 -9.47
CA LEU A 735 -47.92 11.20 -10.36
C LEU A 735 -46.58 11.26 -11.09
N SER A 736 -46.64 11.48 -12.41
CA SER A 736 -45.43 11.56 -13.23
C SER A 736 -45.65 12.33 -14.53
N THR A 737 -44.59 12.44 -15.34
CA THR A 737 -44.65 12.92 -16.73
C THR A 737 -45.09 11.80 -17.67
N GLN A 738 -45.51 12.14 -18.88
CA GLN A 738 -45.90 11.15 -19.89
C GLN A 738 -44.74 10.21 -20.26
N ALA A 739 -43.51 10.74 -20.31
CA ALA A 739 -42.31 9.96 -20.66
C ALA A 739 -42.03 8.85 -19.63
N ILE A 740 -42.05 9.18 -18.34
CA ILE A 740 -41.84 8.18 -17.27
C ILE A 740 -43.04 7.25 -17.15
N THR A 741 -44.28 7.75 -17.32
CA THR A 741 -45.47 6.90 -17.32
C THR A 741 -45.39 5.81 -18.40
N ARG A 742 -44.86 6.13 -19.59
CA ARG A 742 -44.59 5.14 -20.64
C ARG A 742 -43.49 4.16 -20.22
N LEU A 743 -42.42 4.64 -19.59
CA LEU A 743 -41.33 3.81 -19.08
C LEU A 743 -41.80 2.81 -18.02
N LEU A 744 -42.62 3.24 -17.05
CA LEU A 744 -43.18 2.38 -16.00
C LEU A 744 -44.12 1.29 -16.54
N LYS A 745 -44.69 1.50 -17.74
CA LYS A 745 -45.59 0.57 -18.44
C LYS A 745 -44.93 -0.18 -19.60
N SER A 746 -43.61 -0.04 -19.76
CA SER A 746 -42.85 -0.68 -20.84
C SER A 746 -42.75 -2.20 -20.67
N LYS A 747 -42.38 -2.91 -21.74
CA LYS A 747 -42.19 -4.37 -21.67
C LYS A 747 -40.98 -4.71 -20.79
N GLU A 748 -39.96 -3.88 -20.84
CA GLU A 748 -38.75 -3.98 -20.04
C GLU A 748 -39.07 -3.78 -18.55
N ALA A 749 -39.96 -2.85 -18.20
CA ALA A 749 -40.45 -2.68 -16.84
C ALA A 749 -41.20 -3.93 -16.33
N ALA A 750 -42.01 -4.56 -17.19
CA ALA A 750 -42.74 -5.78 -16.86
C ALA A 750 -41.83 -7.00 -16.61
N ALA A 751 -40.59 -6.98 -17.09
CA ALA A 751 -39.59 -7.99 -16.76
C ALA A 751 -38.94 -7.79 -15.38
N ALA A 752 -38.98 -6.57 -14.84
CA ALA A 752 -38.34 -6.23 -13.56
C ALA A 752 -39.30 -6.22 -12.37
N VAL A 753 -40.54 -5.76 -12.56
CA VAL A 753 -41.57 -5.70 -11.51
C VAL A 753 -42.96 -6.04 -12.09
N ASP A 754 -43.90 -6.49 -11.24
CA ASP A 754 -45.28 -6.71 -11.69
C ASP A 754 -46.02 -5.39 -11.92
N VAL A 755 -46.04 -4.95 -13.18
CA VAL A 755 -46.67 -3.69 -13.61
C VAL A 755 -48.18 -3.64 -13.31
N ARG A 756 -48.86 -4.77 -13.09
CA ARG A 756 -50.29 -4.80 -12.74
C ARG A 756 -50.57 -4.32 -11.33
N THR A 757 -49.56 -4.29 -10.47
CA THR A 757 -49.68 -3.90 -9.06
C THR A 757 -49.37 -2.43 -8.80
N TRP A 758 -49.14 -1.62 -9.84
CA TRP A 758 -49.06 -0.17 -9.68
C TRP A 758 -50.42 0.40 -9.27
N PRO A 759 -50.48 1.35 -8.31
CA PRO A 759 -51.68 2.14 -8.09
C PRO A 759 -51.96 3.05 -9.31
N THR A 760 -53.07 3.78 -9.29
CA THR A 760 -53.46 4.66 -10.41
C THR A 760 -52.31 5.60 -10.79
N ILE A 761 -51.80 5.48 -12.02
CA ILE A 761 -50.75 6.35 -12.55
C ILE A 761 -51.40 7.49 -13.33
N LEU A 762 -51.18 8.74 -12.89
CA LEU A 762 -51.67 9.95 -13.54
C LEU A 762 -50.50 10.69 -14.21
N ASP A 763 -50.67 10.99 -15.50
CA ASP A 763 -49.78 11.92 -16.19
C ASP A 763 -50.18 13.37 -15.89
N THR A 764 -49.17 14.23 -15.84
CA THR A 764 -49.35 15.66 -15.52
C THR A 764 -49.08 16.61 -16.68
N ASP A 765 -48.75 16.07 -17.85
CA ASP A 765 -48.49 16.85 -19.05
C ASP A 765 -49.81 17.33 -19.71
N ASP A 766 -50.92 16.61 -19.53
CA ASP A 766 -52.24 16.95 -20.09
C ASP A 766 -53.35 17.11 -19.01
N ILE A 767 -53.12 18.00 -18.05
CA ILE A 767 -54.09 18.33 -17.00
C ILE A 767 -55.06 19.43 -17.48
N PRO A 768 -56.39 19.23 -17.37
CA PRO A 768 -57.40 20.25 -17.68
C PRO A 768 -57.17 21.57 -16.92
N LYS A 769 -57.45 22.72 -17.57
CA LYS A 769 -57.35 24.06 -16.99
C LYS A 769 -58.51 24.38 -16.01
N LYS A 770 -58.79 23.50 -15.07
CA LYS A 770 -59.85 23.67 -14.06
C LYS A 770 -59.24 24.10 -12.73
N LYS A 771 -59.95 24.96 -12.00
CA LYS A 771 -59.57 25.41 -10.65
C LYS A 771 -60.19 24.49 -9.61
N VAL A 772 -59.51 24.32 -8.48
CA VAL A 772 -60.07 23.66 -7.30
C VAL A 772 -61.10 24.60 -6.65
N ALA A 773 -62.22 24.05 -6.17
CA ALA A 773 -63.26 24.85 -5.52
C ALA A 773 -62.79 25.47 -4.19
N SER A 774 -61.98 24.73 -3.42
CA SER A 774 -61.37 25.20 -2.17
C SER A 774 -60.04 24.49 -1.93
N ILE A 775 -59.02 25.22 -1.50
CA ILE A 775 -57.73 24.66 -1.08
C ILE A 775 -57.88 24.05 0.31
N PHE A 776 -57.38 22.83 0.50
CA PHE A 776 -57.38 22.13 1.77
C PHE A 776 -56.52 22.89 2.80
N ARG A 777 -57.06 23.03 4.02
CA ARG A 777 -56.32 23.55 5.18
C ARG A 777 -56.17 22.44 6.20
N PRO A 778 -54.94 22.06 6.59
CA PRO A 778 -54.73 21.02 7.59
C PRO A 778 -55.36 21.41 8.94
N PRO A 779 -55.93 20.46 9.69
CA PRO A 779 -56.59 20.73 10.97
C PRO A 779 -55.61 21.10 12.09
N SER A 780 -54.35 20.68 11.99
CA SER A 780 -53.26 21.00 12.93
C SER A 780 -51.91 21.04 12.19
N PRO A 781 -50.94 21.86 12.63
CA PRO A 781 -49.58 21.83 12.10
C PRO A 781 -48.81 20.53 12.41
N ASP A 782 -49.30 19.69 13.32
CA ASP A 782 -48.66 18.40 13.63
C ASP A 782 -48.99 17.29 12.62
N VAL A 783 -49.95 17.54 11.72
CA VAL A 783 -50.30 16.61 10.63
C VAL A 783 -49.13 16.48 9.64
N LEU A 784 -49.03 15.31 9.00
CA LEU A 784 -48.02 15.02 7.98
C LEU A 784 -48.10 16.00 6.82
N ALA A 785 -46.97 16.63 6.52
CA ALA A 785 -46.76 17.43 5.33
C ALA A 785 -46.20 16.58 4.18
N TYR A 786 -45.28 15.66 4.45
CA TYR A 786 -44.71 14.75 3.46
C TYR A 786 -44.01 13.55 4.12
N LEU A 787 -43.70 12.53 3.32
CA LEU A 787 -42.82 11.42 3.72
C LEU A 787 -41.50 11.52 2.98
N ASP A 788 -40.40 11.45 3.73
CA ASP A 788 -39.04 11.50 3.18
C ASP A 788 -38.42 10.10 3.21
N PHE A 789 -38.37 9.46 2.03
CA PHE A 789 -37.84 8.11 1.87
C PHE A 789 -36.41 8.12 1.35
N SER A 790 -35.64 7.17 1.87
CA SER A 790 -34.28 6.96 1.41
C SER A 790 -33.81 5.54 1.69
N VAL A 791 -32.84 5.10 0.90
CA VAL A 791 -32.09 3.88 1.18
C VAL A 791 -30.87 4.26 2.02
N SER A 792 -30.74 3.60 3.16
CA SER A 792 -29.56 3.71 4.05
C SER A 792 -28.33 3.05 3.41
N THR A 793 -27.15 3.27 3.99
CA THR A 793 -25.93 2.58 3.55
C THR A 793 -25.94 1.08 3.82
N THR A 794 -26.86 0.62 4.70
CA THR A 794 -27.13 -0.80 4.94
C THR A 794 -28.12 -1.41 3.94
N GLY A 795 -28.62 -0.64 2.97
CA GLY A 795 -29.59 -1.11 1.99
C GLY A 795 -31.04 -1.11 2.48
N ILE A 796 -31.28 -0.77 3.75
CA ILE A 796 -32.61 -0.71 4.35
C ILE A 796 -33.32 0.56 3.86
N LEU A 797 -34.53 0.41 3.34
CA LEU A 797 -35.41 1.52 3.00
C LEU A 797 -36.10 2.05 4.26
N ALA A 798 -35.93 3.33 4.57
CA ALA A 798 -36.61 3.99 5.68
C ALA A 798 -37.32 5.26 5.20
N GLY A 799 -38.58 5.41 5.61
CA GLY A 799 -39.35 6.64 5.43
C GLY A 799 -39.52 7.35 6.76
N VAL A 800 -39.32 8.67 6.81
CA VAL A 800 -39.59 9.49 8.01
C VAL A 800 -40.77 10.43 7.79
N LYS A 801 -41.55 10.59 8.86
CA LYS A 801 -42.76 11.40 8.94
C LYS A 801 -42.39 12.86 9.19
N MET A 802 -42.66 13.73 8.22
CA MET A 802 -42.40 15.17 8.34
C MET A 802 -43.71 15.93 8.48
N SER A 803 -43.92 16.58 9.64
CA SER A 803 -45.12 17.39 9.89
C SER A 803 -45.03 18.78 9.26
N HIS A 804 -46.16 19.47 9.15
CA HIS A 804 -46.19 20.87 8.70
C HIS A 804 -45.41 21.80 9.64
N ALA A 805 -45.47 21.56 10.96
CA ALA A 805 -44.71 22.28 11.97
C ALA A 805 -43.20 22.12 11.74
N ALA A 806 -42.73 20.87 11.63
CA ALA A 806 -41.32 20.56 11.42
C ALA A 806 -40.80 21.16 10.11
N THR A 807 -41.60 21.05 9.04
CA THR A 807 -41.27 21.58 7.73
C THR A 807 -41.11 23.11 7.73
N SER A 808 -42.03 23.82 8.38
CA SER A 808 -41.97 25.28 8.49
C SER A 808 -40.82 25.75 9.40
N ALA A 809 -40.57 25.03 10.50
CA ALA A 809 -39.44 25.30 11.38
C ALA A 809 -38.09 25.10 10.66
N LEU A 810 -37.94 24.03 9.87
CA LEU A 810 -36.74 23.77 9.06
C LEU A 810 -36.46 24.93 8.10
N CYS A 811 -37.47 25.36 7.34
CA CYS A 811 -37.34 26.48 6.40
C CYS A 811 -36.95 27.78 7.13
N ARG A 812 -37.48 28.01 8.34
CA ARG A 812 -37.16 29.17 9.16
C ARG A 812 -35.71 29.15 9.64
N SER A 813 -35.23 28.02 10.15
CA SER A 813 -33.85 27.87 10.60
C SER A 813 -32.85 28.05 9.45
N ILE A 814 -33.13 27.47 8.27
CA ILE A 814 -32.30 27.65 7.06
C ILE A 814 -32.35 29.11 6.59
N LYS A 815 -33.53 29.74 6.57
CA LYS A 815 -33.69 31.15 6.21
C LYS A 815 -32.81 32.06 7.07
N LEU A 816 -32.82 31.86 8.39
CA LEU A 816 -32.02 32.65 9.32
C LEU A 816 -30.53 32.38 9.16
N GLN A 817 -30.12 31.12 9.02
CA GLN A 817 -28.71 30.74 8.91
C GLN A 817 -28.06 31.22 7.60
N CYS A 818 -28.78 31.08 6.48
CA CYS A 818 -28.30 31.46 5.14
C CYS A 818 -28.61 32.92 4.77
N GLU A 819 -29.30 33.66 5.64
CA GLU A 819 -29.77 35.03 5.38
C GLU A 819 -30.59 35.10 4.07
N LEU A 820 -31.64 34.29 3.96
CA LEU A 820 -32.46 34.19 2.76
C LEU A 820 -33.60 35.23 2.75
N TYR A 821 -33.72 35.98 1.66
CA TYR A 821 -34.73 37.01 1.45
C TYR A 821 -35.07 37.15 -0.04
N PRO A 822 -36.14 37.87 -0.44
CA PRO A 822 -36.62 37.85 -1.83
C PRO A 822 -35.63 38.31 -2.90
N SER A 823 -34.73 39.25 -2.60
CA SER A 823 -33.69 39.70 -3.54
C SER A 823 -32.45 38.79 -3.60
N ARG A 824 -32.43 37.70 -2.82
CA ARG A 824 -31.31 36.76 -2.73
C ARG A 824 -31.42 35.69 -3.83
N GLN A 825 -30.30 35.35 -4.46
CA GLN A 825 -30.17 34.23 -5.39
C GLN A 825 -29.26 33.15 -4.79
N ILE A 826 -29.63 31.88 -4.98
CA ILE A 826 -28.81 30.72 -4.63
C ILE A 826 -28.74 29.74 -5.80
N ALA A 827 -27.62 29.05 -5.94
CA ALA A 827 -27.46 27.97 -6.91
C ALA A 827 -27.47 26.62 -6.20
N ILE A 828 -28.23 25.65 -6.72
CA ILE A 828 -28.37 24.33 -6.09
C ILE A 828 -28.07 23.26 -7.14
N CYS A 829 -27.04 22.46 -6.88
CA CYS A 829 -26.67 21.29 -7.69
C CYS A 829 -26.77 20.03 -6.84
N LEU A 830 -28.01 19.62 -6.54
CA LEU A 830 -28.35 18.49 -5.66
C LEU A 830 -29.51 17.71 -6.26
N ASP A 831 -29.64 16.44 -5.86
CA ASP A 831 -30.86 15.68 -6.13
C ASP A 831 -32.02 16.12 -5.21
N PRO A 832 -33.25 16.27 -5.75
CA PRO A 832 -34.39 16.80 -5.00
C PRO A 832 -35.27 15.75 -4.31
N TYR A 833 -34.78 14.52 -4.08
CA TYR A 833 -35.69 13.41 -3.73
C TYR A 833 -35.80 13.12 -2.23
N CYS A 834 -34.81 13.49 -1.43
CA CYS A 834 -34.80 13.24 0.01
C CYS A 834 -33.93 14.27 0.76
N GLY A 835 -34.13 14.36 2.07
CA GLY A 835 -33.32 15.13 3.00
C GLY A 835 -33.19 16.62 2.65
N LEU A 836 -32.00 17.18 2.90
CA LEU A 836 -31.76 18.61 2.73
C LEU A 836 -31.83 19.04 1.25
N GLY A 837 -31.48 18.15 0.32
CA GLY A 837 -31.62 18.40 -1.12
C GLY A 837 -33.07 18.69 -1.50
N PHE A 838 -34.01 17.85 -1.06
CA PHE A 838 -35.44 18.08 -1.25
C PHE A 838 -35.91 19.40 -0.61
N ALA A 839 -35.52 19.67 0.65
CA ALA A 839 -35.94 20.87 1.36
C ALA A 839 -35.48 22.17 0.66
N LEU A 840 -34.24 22.18 0.14
CA LEU A 840 -33.69 23.32 -0.60
C LEU A 840 -34.37 23.52 -1.96
N TRP A 841 -34.68 22.44 -2.68
CA TRP A 841 -35.33 22.49 -3.99
C TRP A 841 -36.80 22.90 -3.92
N CYS A 842 -37.56 22.35 -2.98
CA CYS A 842 -39.03 22.44 -3.02
C CYS A 842 -39.61 23.42 -1.99
N LEU A 843 -38.94 23.64 -0.86
CA LEU A 843 -39.56 24.28 0.31
C LEU A 843 -39.00 25.68 0.59
N CYS A 844 -37.67 25.80 0.63
CA CYS A 844 -36.99 26.99 1.16
C CYS A 844 -37.26 28.26 0.34
N SER A 845 -37.36 28.15 -0.99
CA SER A 845 -37.59 29.30 -1.89
C SER A 845 -39.00 29.85 -1.76
N VAL A 846 -40.00 28.97 -1.65
CA VAL A 846 -41.39 29.38 -1.37
C VAL A 846 -41.50 30.03 0.00
N TYR A 847 -40.86 29.46 1.03
CA TYR A 847 -40.88 30.04 2.37
C TYR A 847 -40.23 31.42 2.43
N SER A 848 -39.00 31.53 1.92
CA SER A 848 -38.16 32.73 2.09
C SER A 848 -38.39 33.79 1.00
N GLY A 849 -38.90 33.38 -0.16
CA GLY A 849 -39.06 34.20 -1.35
C GLY A 849 -37.80 34.37 -2.19
N HIS A 850 -36.66 33.77 -1.82
CA HIS A 850 -35.43 33.87 -2.60
C HIS A 850 -35.57 33.10 -3.93
N GLN A 851 -34.75 33.46 -4.92
CA GLN A 851 -34.72 32.78 -6.20
C GLN A 851 -33.68 31.64 -6.18
N SER A 852 -34.10 30.44 -6.56
CA SER A 852 -33.24 29.25 -6.70
C SER A 852 -32.94 28.96 -8.18
N VAL A 853 -31.65 28.93 -8.49
CA VAL A 853 -31.11 28.43 -9.75
C VAL A 853 -30.81 26.94 -9.58
N LEU A 854 -31.62 26.11 -10.23
CA LEU A 854 -31.64 24.67 -10.11
C LEU A 854 -30.81 24.04 -11.22
N VAL A 855 -29.79 23.28 -10.82
CA VAL A 855 -28.91 22.53 -11.72
C VAL A 855 -29.06 21.05 -11.40
N PRO A 856 -29.76 20.25 -12.23
CA PRO A 856 -29.84 18.82 -12.03
C PRO A 856 -28.44 18.18 -12.16
N PRO A 857 -27.99 17.33 -11.20
CA PRO A 857 -26.68 16.68 -11.28
C PRO A 857 -26.45 15.88 -12.56
N LEU A 858 -27.50 15.26 -13.12
CA LEU A 858 -27.44 14.50 -14.38
C LEU A 858 -26.93 15.34 -15.57
N GLU A 859 -27.18 16.66 -15.56
CA GLU A 859 -26.72 17.56 -16.64
C GLU A 859 -25.19 17.73 -16.63
N LEU A 860 -24.51 17.44 -15.52
CA LEU A 860 -23.05 17.52 -15.41
C LEU A 860 -22.35 16.38 -16.15
N GLU A 861 -23.01 15.25 -16.37
CA GLU A 861 -22.46 14.15 -17.18
C GLU A 861 -22.17 14.60 -18.62
N SER A 862 -23.01 15.50 -19.15
CA SER A 862 -22.82 16.11 -20.46
C SER A 862 -21.93 17.36 -20.42
N ASN A 863 -21.99 18.14 -19.33
CA ASN A 863 -21.20 19.35 -19.16
C ASN A 863 -20.82 19.61 -17.70
N VAL A 864 -19.64 19.11 -17.32
CA VAL A 864 -19.10 19.21 -15.95
C VAL A 864 -18.95 20.68 -15.47
N SER A 865 -18.75 21.63 -16.39
CA SER A 865 -18.58 23.05 -16.04
C SER A 865 -19.88 23.80 -15.72
N LEU A 866 -21.05 23.16 -15.95
CA LEU A 866 -22.36 23.80 -15.86
C LEU A 866 -22.61 24.46 -14.51
N TRP A 867 -22.38 23.73 -13.41
CA TRP A 867 -22.65 24.23 -12.07
C TRP A 867 -21.81 25.48 -11.73
N LEU A 868 -20.49 25.44 -11.96
CA LEU A 868 -19.61 26.58 -11.71
C LEU A 868 -19.94 27.77 -12.62
N SER A 869 -20.32 27.50 -13.86
CA SER A 869 -20.76 28.53 -14.82
C SER A 869 -22.05 29.19 -14.35
N ALA A 870 -23.02 28.42 -13.85
CA ALA A 870 -24.26 28.94 -13.28
C ALA A 870 -23.99 29.80 -12.03
N VAL A 871 -23.15 29.33 -11.11
CA VAL A 871 -22.73 30.09 -9.92
C VAL A 871 -22.14 31.45 -10.32
N SER A 872 -21.27 31.47 -11.34
CA SER A 872 -20.65 32.68 -11.87
C SER A 872 -21.68 33.61 -12.55
N GLN A 873 -22.47 33.09 -13.49
CA GLN A 873 -23.42 33.85 -14.30
C GLN A 873 -24.46 34.56 -13.43
N TYR A 874 -25.01 33.85 -12.44
CA TYR A 874 -26.01 34.39 -11.52
C TYR A 874 -25.38 35.05 -10.28
N LYS A 875 -24.06 35.21 -10.23
CA LYS A 875 -23.32 35.82 -9.11
C LYS A 875 -23.76 35.25 -7.74
N ALA A 876 -24.00 33.95 -7.69
CA ALA A 876 -24.57 33.29 -6.53
C ALA A 876 -23.58 33.36 -5.36
N ARG A 877 -24.00 33.98 -4.24
CA ARG A 877 -23.17 34.09 -3.04
C ARG A 877 -23.22 32.82 -2.17
N VAL A 878 -24.26 32.01 -2.32
CA VAL A 878 -24.47 30.74 -1.59
C VAL A 878 -24.81 29.69 -2.64
N THR A 879 -24.12 28.57 -2.57
CA THR A 879 -24.35 27.42 -3.43
C THR A 879 -24.34 26.12 -2.62
N PHE A 880 -25.09 25.14 -3.08
CA PHE A 880 -25.17 23.81 -2.49
C PHE A 880 -24.80 22.74 -3.52
N CYS A 881 -24.03 21.74 -3.11
CA CYS A 881 -23.68 20.58 -3.94
C CYS A 881 -23.49 19.31 -3.09
N SER A 882 -23.45 18.14 -3.72
CA SER A 882 -23.08 16.88 -3.04
C SER A 882 -21.57 16.60 -3.19
N TYR A 883 -21.05 15.63 -2.44
CA TYR A 883 -19.67 15.17 -2.64
C TYR A 883 -19.44 14.61 -4.05
N SER A 884 -20.38 13.85 -4.59
CA SER A 884 -20.32 13.34 -5.97
C SER A 884 -20.18 14.47 -7.01
N VAL A 885 -20.96 15.55 -6.88
CA VAL A 885 -20.85 16.73 -7.77
C VAL A 885 -19.48 17.41 -7.63
N MET A 886 -18.99 17.57 -6.40
CA MET A 886 -17.68 18.16 -6.14
C MET A 886 -16.54 17.33 -6.73
N GLU A 887 -16.65 16.01 -6.62
CA GLU A 887 -15.67 15.06 -7.17
C GLU A 887 -15.65 15.07 -8.70
N MET A 888 -16.82 15.01 -9.35
CA MET A 888 -16.94 15.16 -10.81
C MET A 888 -16.28 16.46 -11.29
N CYS A 889 -16.52 17.58 -10.61
CA CYS A 889 -15.92 18.86 -10.97
C CYS A 889 -14.40 18.87 -10.76
N THR A 890 -13.91 18.29 -9.66
CA THR A 890 -12.48 18.26 -9.34
C THR A 890 -11.71 17.39 -10.34
N LYS A 891 -12.23 16.20 -10.66
CA LYS A 891 -11.63 15.27 -11.64
C LYS A 891 -11.76 15.81 -13.07
N GLY A 892 -12.97 16.23 -13.48
CA GLY A 892 -13.26 16.62 -14.86
C GLY A 892 -12.72 17.99 -15.28
N LEU A 893 -12.57 18.94 -14.35
CA LEU A 893 -12.13 20.31 -14.66
C LEU A 893 -10.69 20.61 -14.22
N GLY A 894 -9.96 19.63 -13.69
CA GLY A 894 -8.60 19.78 -13.18
C GLY A 894 -7.65 20.52 -14.12
N ALA A 895 -7.65 20.15 -15.40
CA ALA A 895 -6.81 20.77 -16.43
C ALA A 895 -7.48 21.97 -17.15
N GLN A 896 -8.75 22.27 -16.88
CA GLN A 896 -9.56 23.22 -17.66
C GLN A 896 -9.77 24.57 -16.98
N THR A 897 -9.21 24.80 -15.79
CA THR A 897 -9.38 26.05 -15.02
C THR A 897 -8.97 27.29 -15.82
N GLY A 898 -7.87 27.23 -16.57
CA GLY A 898 -7.45 28.33 -17.46
C GLY A 898 -8.47 28.63 -18.57
N ALA A 899 -9.04 27.59 -19.19
CA ALA A 899 -10.07 27.74 -20.22
C ALA A 899 -11.36 28.34 -19.64
N LEU A 900 -11.76 27.93 -18.43
CA LEU A 900 -12.92 28.50 -17.73
C LEU A 900 -12.72 29.98 -17.42
N ARG A 901 -11.52 30.39 -17.01
CA ARG A 901 -11.18 31.80 -16.79
C ARG A 901 -11.29 32.59 -18.10
N MET A 902 -10.79 32.06 -19.22
CA MET A 902 -10.93 32.69 -20.55
C MET A 902 -12.39 32.79 -21.02
N LYS A 903 -13.26 31.86 -20.60
CA LYS A 903 -14.71 31.92 -20.80
C LYS A 903 -15.42 32.88 -19.84
N GLY A 904 -14.69 33.55 -18.95
CA GLY A 904 -15.24 34.55 -18.02
C GLY A 904 -15.85 33.98 -16.74
N VAL A 905 -15.58 32.72 -16.39
CA VAL A 905 -16.07 32.13 -15.12
C VAL A 905 -15.33 32.76 -13.93
N ASN A 906 -16.09 33.33 -12.99
CA ASN A 906 -15.59 34.01 -11.79
C ASN A 906 -16.42 33.64 -10.55
N LEU A 907 -15.76 33.04 -9.57
CA LEU A 907 -16.33 32.54 -8.32
C LEU A 907 -16.09 33.46 -7.11
N SER A 908 -15.56 34.68 -7.32
CA SER A 908 -15.30 35.65 -6.24
C SER A 908 -16.54 36.12 -5.47
N CYS A 909 -17.73 35.99 -6.08
CA CYS A 909 -19.02 36.27 -5.43
C CYS A 909 -19.37 35.23 -4.37
N VAL A 910 -18.82 34.01 -4.46
CA VAL A 910 -19.17 32.90 -3.56
C VAL A 910 -18.66 33.22 -2.15
N ARG A 911 -19.59 33.27 -1.20
CA ARG A 911 -19.29 33.40 0.24
C ARG A 911 -19.38 32.05 0.93
N THR A 912 -20.31 31.20 0.52
CA THR A 912 -20.47 29.87 1.09
C THR A 912 -20.85 28.85 0.01
N CYS A 913 -20.09 27.78 -0.09
CA CYS A 913 -20.27 26.63 -0.94
C CYS A 913 -20.44 25.41 -0.01
N MET A 914 -21.69 25.04 0.24
CA MET A 914 -22.03 24.03 1.22
C MET A 914 -22.16 22.66 0.55
N VAL A 915 -21.33 21.73 0.99
CA VAL A 915 -21.39 20.34 0.56
C VAL A 915 -22.33 19.58 1.48
N VAL A 916 -23.47 19.16 0.93
CA VAL A 916 -24.48 18.41 1.68
C VAL A 916 -23.99 16.99 1.92
N ALA A 917 -23.91 16.62 3.19
CA ALA A 917 -23.40 15.34 3.64
C ALA A 917 -24.24 14.79 4.81
N GLU A 918 -24.41 13.47 4.83
CA GLU A 918 -24.89 12.70 5.99
C GLU A 918 -23.72 11.95 6.67
N GLU A 919 -22.50 12.03 6.13
CA GLU A 919 -21.30 11.29 6.57
C GLU A 919 -20.20 12.21 7.13
N ARG A 920 -19.08 11.60 7.57
CA ARG A 920 -17.88 12.34 8.00
C ARG A 920 -17.38 13.27 6.87
N PRO A 921 -17.05 14.54 7.16
CA PRO A 921 -16.57 15.46 6.14
C PRO A 921 -15.31 14.99 5.38
N ARG A 922 -15.33 15.05 4.03
CA ARG A 922 -14.22 14.63 3.15
C ARG A 922 -13.19 15.74 2.94
N ILE A 923 -12.29 15.89 3.90
CA ILE A 923 -11.31 17.00 3.96
C ILE A 923 -10.39 17.06 2.72
N SER A 924 -9.90 15.91 2.25
CA SER A 924 -9.00 15.85 1.09
C SER A 924 -9.67 16.39 -0.18
N LEU A 925 -10.93 16.04 -0.40
CA LEU A 925 -11.73 16.48 -1.53
C LEU A 925 -12.05 17.97 -1.45
N THR A 926 -12.51 18.47 -0.29
CA THR A 926 -12.83 19.90 -0.12
C THR A 926 -11.59 20.80 -0.25
N GLN A 927 -10.43 20.36 0.25
CA GLN A 927 -9.16 21.06 0.07
C GLN A 927 -8.70 21.06 -1.39
N SER A 928 -8.81 19.92 -2.08
CA SER A 928 -8.43 19.80 -3.50
C SER A 928 -9.30 20.70 -4.38
N PHE A 929 -10.61 20.69 -4.16
CA PHE A 929 -11.55 21.57 -4.85
C PHE A 929 -11.22 23.05 -4.61
N SER A 930 -11.00 23.45 -3.35
CA SER A 930 -10.66 24.83 -2.98
C SER A 930 -9.34 25.29 -3.63
N LYS A 931 -8.32 24.42 -3.63
CA LYS A 931 -7.03 24.71 -4.25
C LYS A 931 -7.15 24.86 -5.77
N LEU A 932 -7.91 23.97 -6.41
CA LEU A 932 -8.06 23.94 -7.86
C LEU A 932 -8.78 25.19 -8.38
N PHE A 933 -9.88 25.60 -7.74
CA PHE A 933 -10.71 26.72 -8.21
C PHE A 933 -10.35 28.07 -7.57
N LYS A 934 -9.28 28.14 -6.77
CA LYS A 934 -8.72 29.39 -6.24
C LYS A 934 -8.45 30.40 -7.35
N ASP A 935 -7.95 29.92 -8.48
CA ASP A 935 -7.65 30.74 -9.66
C ASP A 935 -8.89 31.30 -10.36
N LEU A 936 -10.07 30.71 -10.15
CA LEU A 936 -11.34 31.30 -10.61
C LEU A 936 -11.92 32.29 -9.59
N GLY A 937 -11.21 32.57 -8.49
CA GLY A 937 -11.62 33.50 -7.45
C GLY A 937 -12.40 32.86 -6.29
N LEU A 938 -12.49 31.52 -6.22
CA LEU A 938 -13.17 30.84 -5.11
C LEU A 938 -12.39 31.07 -3.80
N PRO A 939 -12.99 31.69 -2.77
CA PRO A 939 -12.32 31.87 -1.49
C PRO A 939 -12.14 30.52 -0.77
N ALA A 940 -10.96 30.26 -0.21
CA ALA A 940 -10.71 28.99 0.50
C ALA A 940 -11.69 28.75 1.67
N ARG A 941 -12.08 29.81 2.38
CA ARG A 941 -13.06 29.75 3.47
C ARG A 941 -14.51 29.51 3.02
N ALA A 942 -14.79 29.62 1.72
CA ALA A 942 -16.16 29.49 1.24
C ALA A 942 -16.64 28.04 1.27
N VAL A 943 -15.73 27.06 1.13
CA VAL A 943 -16.11 25.66 1.09
C VAL A 943 -16.31 25.13 2.50
N SER A 944 -17.50 24.62 2.76
CA SER A 944 -17.89 24.04 4.05
C SER A 944 -18.79 22.83 3.82
N THR A 945 -19.07 22.09 4.88
CA THR A 945 -20.02 20.96 4.83
C THR A 945 -21.27 21.27 5.66
N THR A 946 -22.27 20.41 5.55
CA THR A 946 -23.46 20.41 6.40
C THR A 946 -23.60 19.04 7.05
N PHE A 947 -24.37 18.96 8.12
CA PHE A 947 -24.76 17.68 8.69
C PHE A 947 -26.25 17.63 8.96
N GLY A 948 -26.88 16.56 8.49
CA GLY A 948 -28.24 16.16 8.75
C GLY A 948 -28.33 14.64 8.73
N CYS A 949 -29.45 14.10 9.16
CA CYS A 949 -29.73 12.67 9.16
C CYS A 949 -31.24 12.42 9.03
N ARG A 950 -31.66 11.16 9.15
CA ARG A 950 -33.07 10.79 8.98
C ARG A 950 -33.99 11.41 10.03
N VAL A 951 -33.56 11.47 11.29
CA VAL A 951 -34.39 12.01 12.37
C VAL A 951 -34.43 13.54 12.36
N ASN A 952 -33.45 14.19 11.73
CA ASN A 952 -33.42 15.64 11.55
C ASN A 952 -32.65 16.01 10.26
N VAL A 953 -33.39 16.54 9.29
CA VAL A 953 -32.91 16.84 7.93
C VAL A 953 -31.77 17.87 7.90
N ALA A 954 -31.65 18.74 8.91
CA ALA A 954 -30.56 19.71 9.00
C ALA A 954 -30.24 20.06 10.47
N ILE A 955 -29.07 19.61 10.93
CA ILE A 955 -28.55 19.86 12.27
C ILE A 955 -27.52 21.00 12.20
N CYS A 956 -26.56 20.88 11.28
CA CYS A 956 -25.46 21.83 11.10
C CYS A 956 -25.41 22.34 9.67
N LEU A 957 -25.25 23.66 9.52
CA LEU A 957 -25.16 24.32 8.23
C LEU A 957 -24.35 25.61 8.38
N GLN A 958 -23.35 25.82 7.53
CA GLN A 958 -22.51 27.01 7.61
C GLN A 958 -23.30 28.28 7.26
N GLY A 959 -23.14 29.35 8.03
CA GLY A 959 -23.80 30.64 7.75
C GLY A 959 -22.89 31.61 7.00
N THR A 960 -23.47 32.63 6.35
CA THR A 960 -22.70 33.69 5.66
C THR A 960 -21.86 34.52 6.63
N THR A 961 -22.31 34.62 7.89
CA THR A 961 -21.72 35.41 8.98
C THR A 961 -21.13 34.54 10.11
N GLY A 962 -20.93 33.24 9.86
CA GLY A 962 -20.34 32.31 10.83
C GLY A 962 -18.82 32.39 10.90
N PRO A 963 -18.20 31.92 12.01
CA PRO A 963 -16.75 31.75 12.08
C PRO A 963 -16.27 30.74 11.02
N ASP A 964 -15.00 30.84 10.62
CA ASP A 964 -14.43 29.93 9.63
C ASP A 964 -14.46 28.48 10.15
N PRO A 965 -14.78 27.48 9.31
CA PRO A 965 -14.83 26.08 9.72
C PRO A 965 -13.49 25.62 10.31
N THR A 966 -13.55 24.96 11.45
CA THR A 966 -12.34 24.50 12.15
C THR A 966 -11.98 23.07 11.77
N THR A 967 -10.68 22.79 11.69
CA THR A 967 -10.15 21.42 11.55
C THR A 967 -9.32 21.08 12.77
N VAL A 968 -9.59 19.93 13.37
CA VAL A 968 -8.85 19.40 14.51
C VAL A 968 -8.16 18.10 14.12
N TYR A 969 -7.09 17.75 14.85
CA TYR A 969 -6.39 16.50 14.68
C TYR A 969 -6.59 15.67 15.95
N VAL A 970 -7.10 14.45 15.78
CA VAL A 970 -7.41 13.56 16.90
C VAL A 970 -6.55 12.30 16.85
N ASP A 971 -6.17 11.78 18.01
CA ASP A 971 -5.48 10.50 18.13
C ASP A 971 -6.43 9.35 17.76
N MET A 972 -6.14 8.67 16.66
CA MET A 972 -6.94 7.53 16.19
C MET A 972 -7.02 6.39 17.23
N ARG A 973 -5.99 6.21 18.06
CA ARG A 973 -6.01 5.18 19.12
C ARG A 973 -6.98 5.52 20.24
N ALA A 974 -7.09 6.82 20.57
CA ALA A 974 -8.06 7.29 21.56
C ALA A 974 -9.50 7.12 21.03
N LEU A 975 -9.74 7.46 19.76
CA LEU A 975 -11.05 7.30 19.13
C LEU A 975 -11.56 5.85 19.16
N ARG A 976 -10.66 4.86 18.94
CA ARG A 976 -10.99 3.43 19.03
C ARG A 976 -11.51 2.97 20.40
N HIS A 977 -11.29 3.77 21.44
CA HIS A 977 -11.74 3.56 22.81
C HIS A 977 -12.80 4.58 23.25
N ASP A 978 -13.53 5.15 22.29
CA ASP A 978 -14.58 6.16 22.52
C ASP A 978 -14.09 7.42 23.25
N ARG A 979 -12.81 7.78 23.06
CA ARG A 979 -12.20 8.98 23.64
C ARG A 979 -11.72 9.92 22.55
N VAL A 980 -11.82 11.21 22.84
CA VAL A 980 -11.30 12.26 21.96
C VAL A 980 -10.07 12.87 22.63
N ARG A 981 -8.92 12.69 21.98
CA ARG A 981 -7.66 13.33 22.38
C ARG A 981 -7.14 14.13 21.20
N LEU A 982 -7.02 15.44 21.39
CA LEU A 982 -6.41 16.32 20.41
C LEU A 982 -4.91 16.09 20.35
N VAL A 983 -4.36 16.11 19.14
CA VAL A 983 -2.93 16.01 18.85
C VAL A 983 -2.54 17.10 17.84
N GLU A 984 -1.25 17.28 17.63
CA GLU A 984 -0.77 18.23 16.62
C GLU A 984 -0.84 17.62 15.22
N ARG A 985 -0.93 18.47 14.20
CA ARG A 985 -0.85 18.06 12.79
C ARG A 985 0.47 17.32 12.55
N GLY A 986 0.38 16.11 11.98
CA GLY A 986 1.55 15.28 11.68
C GLY A 986 2.00 14.39 12.84
N SER A 987 1.32 14.40 13.98
CA SER A 987 1.55 13.42 15.04
C SER A 987 1.31 12.00 14.50
N PRO A 988 2.05 10.98 14.99
CA PRO A 988 1.78 9.58 14.63
C PRO A 988 0.31 9.22 14.90
N HIS A 989 -0.36 8.60 13.92
CA HIS A 989 -1.79 8.25 13.98
C HIS A 989 -2.75 9.44 14.14
N SER A 990 -2.35 10.66 13.78
CA SER A 990 -3.26 11.81 13.75
C SER A 990 -4.30 11.66 12.65
N LEU A 991 -5.59 11.74 13.00
CA LEU A 991 -6.70 11.78 12.07
C LEU A 991 -7.24 13.21 11.99
N PRO A 992 -7.26 13.85 10.80
CA PRO A 992 -7.90 15.16 10.64
C PRO A 992 -9.42 15.02 10.63
N LEU A 993 -10.11 15.87 11.40
CA LEU A 993 -11.57 15.99 11.40
C LEU A 993 -11.96 17.46 11.21
N MET A 994 -12.84 17.70 10.25
CA MET A 994 -13.37 19.03 9.94
C MET A 994 -14.74 19.18 10.60
N GLU A 995 -15.00 20.39 11.08
CA GLU A 995 -16.30 20.78 11.61
C GLU A 995 -17.42 20.54 10.59
N SER A 996 -18.54 19.98 11.07
CA SER A 996 -19.70 19.61 10.26
C SER A 996 -20.61 20.79 9.87
N GLY A 997 -20.18 22.02 10.18
CA GLY A 997 -20.93 23.26 10.05
C GLY A 997 -21.45 23.78 11.41
N LYS A 998 -22.03 24.98 11.39
CA LYS A 998 -22.61 25.61 12.59
C LYS A 998 -23.99 25.04 12.91
N ILE A 999 -24.26 24.75 14.19
CA ILE A 999 -25.57 24.27 14.66
C ILE A 999 -26.66 25.29 14.30
N LEU A 1000 -27.73 24.81 13.67
CA LEU A 1000 -28.81 25.65 13.16
C LEU A 1000 -29.63 26.33 14.26
N PRO A 1001 -30.23 27.50 13.99
CA PRO A 1001 -31.12 28.16 14.94
C PRO A 1001 -32.25 27.24 15.43
N GLY A 1002 -32.47 27.24 16.75
CA GLY A 1002 -33.42 26.39 17.47
C GLY A 1002 -33.09 24.90 17.54
N VAL A 1003 -31.90 24.49 17.11
CA VAL A 1003 -31.39 23.12 17.29
C VAL A 1003 -30.55 23.04 18.55
N LYS A 1004 -30.82 22.04 19.39
CA LYS A 1004 -29.98 21.66 20.52
C LYS A 1004 -29.32 20.31 20.24
N VAL A 1005 -28.05 20.18 20.59
CA VAL A 1005 -27.27 18.94 20.41
C VAL A 1005 -26.64 18.55 21.75
N ILE A 1006 -26.68 17.26 22.06
CA ILE A 1006 -25.94 16.67 23.18
C ILE A 1006 -25.25 15.39 22.73
N ILE A 1007 -24.07 15.11 23.29
CA ILE A 1007 -23.37 13.83 23.09
C ILE A 1007 -23.74 12.90 24.23
N ALA A 1008 -24.33 11.75 23.90
CA ALA A 1008 -24.79 10.76 24.85
C ALA A 1008 -24.10 9.41 24.65
N HIS A 1009 -23.96 8.65 25.73
CA HIS A 1009 -23.47 7.29 25.66
C HIS A 1009 -24.56 6.37 25.09
N THR A 1010 -24.20 5.50 24.13
CA THR A 1010 -25.14 4.65 23.38
C THR A 1010 -25.93 3.69 24.26
N GLU A 1011 -25.25 3.05 25.22
CA GLU A 1011 -25.86 2.06 26.13
C GLU A 1011 -26.48 2.71 27.37
N THR A 1012 -25.69 3.47 28.14
CA THR A 1012 -26.15 4.02 29.43
C THR A 1012 -27.10 5.21 29.30
N LYS A 1013 -27.24 5.81 28.10
CA LYS A 1013 -28.07 7.00 27.83
C LYS A 1013 -27.72 8.23 28.69
N GLY A 1014 -26.50 8.25 29.24
CA GLY A 1014 -25.99 9.37 30.02
C GLY A 1014 -25.28 10.40 29.15
N PRO A 1015 -25.33 11.70 29.49
CA PRO A 1015 -24.59 12.70 28.73
C PRO A 1015 -23.08 12.59 29.01
N LEU A 1016 -22.29 12.87 27.97
CA LEU A 1016 -20.83 12.75 27.97
C LEU A 1016 -20.12 14.11 28.05
N GLY A 1017 -18.84 14.09 28.42
CA GLY A 1017 -17.98 15.28 28.42
C GLY A 1017 -17.36 15.53 27.04
N ASP A 1018 -16.75 16.70 26.86
CA ASP A 1018 -16.09 17.12 25.61
C ASP A 1018 -14.87 16.25 25.20
N SER A 1019 -14.35 15.42 26.12
CA SER A 1019 -13.24 14.48 25.87
C SER A 1019 -13.68 13.07 25.42
N HIS A 1020 -14.97 12.88 25.13
CA HIS A 1020 -15.54 11.56 24.81
C HIS A 1020 -16.20 11.57 23.44
N LEU A 1021 -16.13 10.41 22.78
CA LEU A 1021 -16.93 10.12 21.60
C LEU A 1021 -18.24 9.50 22.07
N GLY A 1022 -19.34 9.91 21.47
CA GLY A 1022 -20.65 9.33 21.77
C GLY A 1022 -21.66 9.58 20.65
N GLU A 1023 -22.87 9.11 20.86
CA GLU A 1023 -23.96 9.33 19.93
C GLU A 1023 -24.43 10.78 19.99
N ILE A 1024 -24.62 11.39 18.82
CA ILE A 1024 -25.18 12.73 18.69
C ILE A 1024 -26.70 12.63 18.87
N TRP A 1025 -27.24 13.31 19.86
CA TRP A 1025 -28.67 13.42 20.11
C TRP A 1025 -29.12 14.84 19.82
N VAL A 1026 -30.28 15.00 19.18
CA VAL A 1026 -30.79 16.29 18.71
C VAL A 1026 -32.20 16.57 19.21
N SER A 1027 -32.41 17.78 19.72
CA SER A 1027 -33.73 18.29 20.09
C SER A 1027 -34.00 19.56 19.28
N SER A 1028 -35.03 19.53 18.44
CA SER A 1028 -35.38 20.63 17.55
C SER A 1028 -36.87 20.61 17.19
N PRO A 1029 -37.52 21.78 16.98
CA PRO A 1029 -38.87 21.86 16.40
C PRO A 1029 -39.00 21.24 15.00
N HIS A 1030 -37.90 21.01 14.30
CA HIS A 1030 -37.88 20.37 12.98
C HIS A 1030 -37.32 18.94 12.96
N ASN A 1031 -37.35 18.25 14.09
CA ASN A 1031 -37.20 16.80 14.10
C ASN A 1031 -38.37 16.14 13.35
N ALA A 1032 -38.10 15.00 12.70
CA ALA A 1032 -39.16 14.14 12.19
C ALA A 1032 -39.97 13.55 13.35
N THR A 1033 -41.25 13.23 13.11
CA THR A 1033 -42.15 12.73 14.17
C THR A 1033 -42.08 11.22 14.37
N GLY A 1034 -41.40 10.49 13.48
CA GLY A 1034 -41.20 9.05 13.58
C GLY A 1034 -40.83 8.42 12.23
N TYR A 1035 -40.48 7.13 12.24
CA TYR A 1035 -40.44 6.33 11.01
C TYR A 1035 -41.86 6.00 10.55
N TYR A 1036 -42.05 5.91 9.24
CA TYR A 1036 -43.27 5.40 8.64
C TYR A 1036 -43.17 3.88 8.51
N THR A 1037 -44.07 3.15 9.18
CA THR A 1037 -44.15 1.69 9.09
C THR A 1037 -45.60 1.27 8.91
N VAL A 1038 -45.84 0.23 8.10
CA VAL A 1038 -47.18 -0.34 7.89
C VAL A 1038 -47.45 -1.50 8.85
N TYR A 1039 -46.40 -2.12 9.39
CA TYR A 1039 -46.46 -3.37 10.16
C TYR A 1039 -46.61 -3.18 11.68
N GLY A 1040 -46.84 -1.94 12.15
CA GLY A 1040 -47.04 -1.66 13.58
C GLY A 1040 -45.76 -1.70 14.42
N GLU A 1041 -44.59 -1.60 13.80
CA GLU A 1041 -43.28 -1.56 14.49
C GLU A 1041 -42.95 -0.18 15.09
N GLU A 1042 -43.92 0.74 15.17
CA GLU A 1042 -43.73 2.08 15.72
C GLU A 1042 -43.17 2.05 17.17
N ALA A 1043 -43.53 1.04 17.95
CA ALA A 1043 -43.04 0.86 19.32
C ALA A 1043 -41.55 0.47 19.39
N LEU A 1044 -41.04 -0.30 18.41
CA LEU A 1044 -39.65 -0.77 18.38
C LEU A 1044 -38.66 0.39 18.15
N HIS A 1045 -39.11 1.43 17.44
CA HIS A 1045 -38.28 2.59 17.10
C HIS A 1045 -38.68 3.87 17.86
N ALA A 1046 -39.61 3.81 18.81
CA ALA A 1046 -40.04 4.98 19.58
C ALA A 1046 -38.87 5.66 20.31
N ASP A 1047 -37.88 4.87 20.77
CA ASP A 1047 -36.66 5.38 21.42
C ASP A 1047 -35.79 6.23 20.49
N HIS A 1048 -35.93 6.15 19.16
CA HIS A 1048 -35.16 7.00 18.24
C HIS A 1048 -35.65 8.46 18.21
N PHE A 1049 -36.92 8.72 18.53
CA PHE A 1049 -37.52 10.06 18.41
C PHE A 1049 -37.94 10.64 19.76
N SER A 1050 -38.05 9.80 20.78
CA SER A 1050 -38.54 10.17 22.11
C SER A 1050 -37.56 9.83 23.25
N ALA A 1051 -36.27 9.71 22.94
CA ALA A 1051 -35.24 9.40 23.93
C ALA A 1051 -35.16 10.47 25.01
N ARG A 1052 -34.83 10.01 26.23
CA ARG A 1052 -34.54 10.85 27.40
C ARG A 1052 -33.21 10.42 27.98
N LEU A 1053 -32.47 11.38 28.51
CA LEU A 1053 -31.25 11.09 29.24
C LEU A 1053 -31.61 10.31 30.51
N SER A 1054 -30.77 9.36 30.90
CA SER A 1054 -30.99 8.58 32.12
C SER A 1054 -30.78 9.40 33.41
N PHE A 1055 -30.06 10.53 33.32
CA PHE A 1055 -29.79 11.49 34.39
C PHE A 1055 -29.32 12.83 33.81
N GLY A 1056 -29.30 13.90 34.60
CA GLY A 1056 -29.11 15.27 34.10
C GLY A 1056 -30.45 15.90 33.70
N ASP A 1057 -30.54 16.46 32.50
CA ASP A 1057 -31.81 16.96 31.94
C ASP A 1057 -32.65 15.80 31.36
N THR A 1058 -33.43 15.17 32.23
CA THR A 1058 -34.32 14.04 31.87
C THR A 1058 -35.66 14.50 31.28
N GLN A 1059 -35.94 15.81 31.28
CA GLN A 1059 -37.20 16.39 30.83
C GLN A 1059 -37.20 16.70 29.34
N THR A 1060 -36.05 17.09 28.78
CA THR A 1060 -35.92 17.31 27.34
C THR A 1060 -36.05 15.99 26.57
N ILE A 1061 -36.87 16.02 25.51
CA ILE A 1061 -36.99 14.92 24.55
C ILE A 1061 -35.95 15.09 23.45
N TRP A 1062 -35.25 14.01 23.16
CA TRP A 1062 -34.16 13.94 22.19
C TRP A 1062 -34.48 12.92 21.10
N ALA A 1063 -34.06 13.22 19.87
CA ALA A 1063 -33.97 12.26 18.80
C ALA A 1063 -32.54 11.72 18.68
N ARG A 1064 -32.41 10.40 18.61
CA ARG A 1064 -31.15 9.66 18.46
C ARG A 1064 -30.77 9.64 16.99
N THR A 1065 -29.62 10.22 16.64
CA THR A 1065 -29.24 10.35 15.24
C THR A 1065 -28.67 9.08 14.64
N GLY A 1066 -28.16 8.15 15.45
CA GLY A 1066 -27.37 7.01 14.97
C GLY A 1066 -25.96 7.38 14.51
N TYR A 1067 -25.49 8.62 14.73
CA TYR A 1067 -24.15 9.07 14.36
C TYR A 1067 -23.29 9.33 15.59
N LEU A 1068 -22.03 8.90 15.52
CA LEU A 1068 -21.01 9.18 16.52
C LEU A 1068 -20.31 10.51 16.22
N GLY A 1069 -20.09 11.31 17.26
CA GLY A 1069 -19.38 12.56 17.18
C GLY A 1069 -19.02 13.15 18.54
N PHE A 1070 -18.42 14.33 18.52
CA PHE A 1070 -18.09 15.08 19.72
C PHE A 1070 -18.26 16.59 19.48
N LEU A 1071 -18.42 17.32 20.58
CA LEU A 1071 -18.47 18.78 20.58
C LEU A 1071 -17.17 19.36 21.12
N ARG A 1072 -16.72 20.45 20.52
CA ARG A 1072 -15.57 21.21 21.01
C ARG A 1072 -15.86 22.69 20.96
N ARG A 1073 -15.53 23.37 22.06
CA ARG A 1073 -15.50 24.83 22.11
C ARG A 1073 -14.22 25.34 21.47
N THR A 1074 -14.36 26.10 20.40
CA THR A 1074 -13.26 26.71 19.65
C THR A 1074 -12.82 28.04 20.30
N GLU A 1075 -11.66 28.55 19.90
CA GLU A 1075 -11.20 29.89 20.31
C GLU A 1075 -11.90 31.01 19.54
N LEU A 1076 -12.53 30.67 18.40
CA LEU A 1076 -13.30 31.61 17.59
C LEU A 1076 -14.56 32.01 18.35
N THR A 1077 -14.87 33.31 18.33
CA THR A 1077 -16.13 33.84 18.84
C THR A 1077 -17.16 33.92 17.72
N ASP A 1078 -18.40 33.62 18.04
CA ASP A 1078 -19.50 33.79 17.11
C ASP A 1078 -20.02 35.24 17.14
N ALA A 1079 -21.02 35.55 16.31
CA ALA A 1079 -21.57 36.91 16.21
C ALA A 1079 -22.18 37.46 17.52
N SER A 1080 -22.46 36.62 18.51
CA SER A 1080 -22.95 37.04 19.84
C SER A 1080 -21.80 37.40 20.81
N GLY A 1081 -20.55 37.15 20.43
CA GLY A 1081 -19.37 37.33 21.29
C GLY A 1081 -19.05 36.10 22.15
N GLU A 1082 -19.90 35.07 22.17
CA GLU A 1082 -19.62 33.80 22.83
C GLU A 1082 -18.66 32.92 22.02
N ARG A 1083 -17.95 32.03 22.71
CA ARG A 1083 -17.08 31.05 22.03
C ARG A 1083 -17.92 30.06 21.23
N HIS A 1084 -17.49 29.79 20.00
CA HIS A 1084 -18.18 28.93 19.05
C HIS A 1084 -18.02 27.45 19.42
N ASP A 1085 -19.14 26.75 19.55
CA ASP A 1085 -19.18 25.31 19.77
C ASP A 1085 -19.33 24.58 18.43
N ALA A 1086 -18.29 23.85 18.05
CA ALA A 1086 -18.20 23.10 16.81
C ALA A 1086 -18.56 21.62 17.03
N LEU A 1087 -19.39 21.08 16.13
CA LEU A 1087 -19.74 19.66 16.07
C LEU A 1087 -18.84 18.95 15.06
N TYR A 1088 -18.26 17.83 15.46
CA TYR A 1088 -17.45 16.96 14.61
C TYR A 1088 -18.10 15.59 14.52
N VAL A 1089 -18.61 15.26 13.34
CA VAL A 1089 -19.15 13.93 13.04
C VAL A 1089 -18.01 12.99 12.67
N VAL A 1090 -17.97 11.83 13.33
CA VAL A 1090 -16.95 10.80 13.12
C VAL A 1090 -17.47 9.67 12.24
N GLY A 1091 -18.75 9.31 12.31
CA GLY A 1091 -19.34 8.34 11.40
C GLY A 1091 -20.64 7.73 11.92
N SER A 1092 -21.30 6.92 11.09
CA SER A 1092 -22.49 6.16 11.48
C SER A 1092 -22.13 5.09 12.51
N LEU A 1093 -22.97 4.92 13.53
CA LEU A 1093 -22.84 3.87 14.54
C LEU A 1093 -23.03 2.48 13.91
N ASP A 1094 -24.00 2.35 13.00
CA ASP A 1094 -24.38 1.08 12.36
C ASP A 1094 -23.30 0.55 11.39
N GLU A 1095 -22.39 1.41 10.96
CA GLU A 1095 -21.26 1.02 10.10
C GLU A 1095 -19.99 0.68 10.87
N THR A 1096 -19.95 0.95 12.18
CA THR A 1096 -18.72 0.72 12.95
C THR A 1096 -18.43 -0.76 13.11
N LEU A 1097 -17.15 -1.12 13.01
CA LEU A 1097 -16.67 -2.48 13.17
C LEU A 1097 -16.13 -2.63 14.60
N GLU A 1098 -16.70 -3.51 15.41
CA GLU A 1098 -16.14 -3.85 16.71
C GLU A 1098 -15.22 -5.07 16.57
N LEU A 1099 -13.91 -4.81 16.62
CA LEU A 1099 -12.88 -5.84 16.50
C LEU A 1099 -11.94 -5.74 17.69
N ARG A 1100 -11.72 -6.88 18.36
CA ARG A 1100 -10.84 -6.97 19.54
C ARG A 1100 -11.27 -5.99 20.66
N GLY A 1101 -12.58 -5.73 20.81
CA GLY A 1101 -13.12 -4.81 21.83
C GLY A 1101 -12.81 -3.33 21.58
N MET A 1102 -12.41 -2.98 20.36
CA MET A 1102 -12.17 -1.61 19.90
C MET A 1102 -13.12 -1.29 18.75
N ARG A 1103 -13.51 -0.01 18.64
CA ARG A 1103 -14.39 0.48 17.57
C ARG A 1103 -13.58 1.04 16.41
N TYR A 1104 -13.80 0.51 15.22
CA TYR A 1104 -13.18 0.98 13.98
C TYR A 1104 -14.22 1.60 13.06
N HIS A 1105 -13.90 2.73 12.45
CA HIS A 1105 -14.72 3.28 11.37
C HIS A 1105 -14.17 2.77 10.04
N PRO A 1106 -15.00 2.15 9.16
CA PRO A 1106 -14.55 1.61 7.87
C PRO A 1106 -13.73 2.59 7.04
N ILE A 1107 -14.15 3.86 6.99
CA ILE A 1107 -13.48 4.94 6.25
C ILE A 1107 -12.02 5.14 6.65
N ASP A 1108 -11.67 4.89 7.91
CA ASP A 1108 -10.28 5.03 8.39
C ASP A 1108 -9.39 3.94 7.79
N ILE A 1109 -9.89 2.71 7.71
CA ILE A 1109 -9.19 1.57 7.11
C ILE A 1109 -9.10 1.75 5.59
N GLU A 1110 -10.21 2.12 4.95
CA GLU A 1110 -10.29 2.34 3.50
C GLU A 1110 -9.34 3.44 3.04
N THR A 1111 -9.20 4.52 3.81
CA THR A 1111 -8.26 5.60 3.49
C THR A 1111 -6.81 5.11 3.47
N SER A 1112 -6.44 4.22 4.40
CA SER A 1112 -5.11 3.62 4.43
C SER A 1112 -4.91 2.65 3.26
N VAL A 1113 -5.91 1.81 2.97
CA VAL A 1113 -5.89 0.87 1.83
C VAL A 1113 -5.75 1.59 0.49
N ILE A 1114 -6.52 2.65 0.23
CA ILE A 1114 -6.43 3.47 -0.99
C ILE A 1114 -5.03 4.07 -1.17
N ARG A 1115 -4.35 4.42 -0.07
CA ARG A 1115 -2.98 4.96 -0.10
C ARG A 1115 -1.90 3.91 -0.33
N ALA A 1116 -2.21 2.62 -0.16
CA ALA A 1116 -1.22 1.54 -0.19
C ALA A 1116 -0.59 1.39 -1.59
N HIS A 1117 -1.37 1.56 -2.65
CA HIS A 1117 -0.89 1.41 -4.01
C HIS A 1117 -1.70 2.26 -5.00
N ARG A 1118 -1.06 2.77 -6.05
CA ARG A 1118 -1.68 3.66 -7.05
C ARG A 1118 -2.75 2.99 -7.90
N SER A 1119 -2.69 1.67 -8.05
CA SER A 1119 -3.65 0.89 -8.84
C SER A 1119 -4.92 0.56 -8.05
N ILE A 1120 -5.06 1.04 -6.82
CA ILE A 1120 -6.29 0.89 -6.04
C ILE A 1120 -7.20 2.07 -6.39
N ALA A 1121 -8.27 1.80 -7.15
CA ALA A 1121 -9.24 2.81 -7.56
C ALA A 1121 -10.16 3.17 -6.40
N GLU A 1122 -10.76 2.14 -5.79
CA GLU A 1122 -11.63 2.21 -4.63
C GLU A 1122 -11.46 0.97 -3.75
N CYS A 1123 -11.95 1.06 -2.51
CA CYS A 1123 -12.04 -0.11 -1.64
C CYS A 1123 -13.19 0.00 -0.64
N ALA A 1124 -13.63 -1.14 -0.10
CA ALA A 1124 -14.64 -1.19 0.95
C ALA A 1124 -14.29 -2.28 1.95
N VAL A 1125 -14.61 -2.03 3.22
CA VAL A 1125 -14.34 -3.01 4.29
C VAL A 1125 -15.60 -3.37 5.06
N PHE A 1126 -15.70 -4.65 5.45
CA PHE A 1126 -16.77 -5.16 6.30
C PHE A 1126 -16.27 -6.36 7.11
N THR A 1127 -17.07 -6.83 8.06
CA THR A 1127 -16.77 -8.04 8.83
C THR A 1127 -17.51 -9.26 8.32
N TRP A 1128 -16.85 -10.41 8.32
CA TRP A 1128 -17.43 -11.74 8.10
C TRP A 1128 -16.90 -12.68 9.19
N THR A 1129 -17.78 -13.31 9.99
CA THR A 1129 -17.38 -14.27 11.05
C THR A 1129 -16.23 -13.79 11.98
N ASN A 1130 -16.21 -12.50 12.33
CA ASN A 1130 -15.15 -11.79 13.08
C ASN A 1130 -13.84 -11.54 12.33
N LEU A 1131 -13.74 -11.93 11.06
CA LEU A 1131 -12.66 -11.57 10.15
C LEU A 1131 -12.96 -10.23 9.47
N LEU A 1132 -11.92 -9.45 9.23
CA LEU A 1132 -11.99 -8.26 8.38
C LEU A 1132 -11.86 -8.69 6.91
N VAL A 1133 -12.85 -8.34 6.11
CA VAL A 1133 -12.84 -8.49 4.65
C VAL A 1133 -12.54 -7.13 4.02
N VAL A 1134 -11.59 -7.09 3.10
CA VAL A 1134 -11.23 -5.89 2.34
C VAL A 1134 -11.45 -6.17 0.86
N VAL A 1135 -12.39 -5.45 0.25
CA VAL A 1135 -12.65 -5.50 -1.19
C VAL A 1135 -11.96 -4.32 -1.85
N VAL A 1136 -11.23 -4.57 -2.93
CA VAL A 1136 -10.38 -3.59 -3.62
C VAL A 1136 -10.68 -3.60 -5.11
N GLU A 1137 -11.00 -2.44 -5.67
CA GLU A 1137 -11.10 -2.25 -7.12
C GLU A 1137 -9.73 -1.97 -7.73
N LEU A 1138 -9.34 -2.80 -8.69
CA LEU A 1138 -8.07 -2.69 -9.39
C LEU A 1138 -8.19 -1.82 -10.65
N ASP A 1139 -7.54 -0.65 -10.64
CA ASP A 1139 -7.29 0.16 -11.84
C ASP A 1139 -5.93 -0.24 -12.44
N GLY A 1140 -5.91 -1.33 -13.19
CA GLY A 1140 -4.68 -1.92 -13.72
C GLY A 1140 -4.92 -3.19 -14.54
N LEU A 1141 -3.84 -3.93 -14.81
CA LEU A 1141 -3.92 -5.24 -15.46
C LEU A 1141 -4.19 -6.31 -14.39
N GLU A 1142 -4.92 -7.37 -14.72
CA GLU A 1142 -5.23 -8.47 -13.78
C GLU A 1142 -3.99 -9.09 -13.12
N GLN A 1143 -2.85 -9.12 -13.82
CA GLN A 1143 -1.57 -9.59 -13.27
C GLN A 1143 -1.07 -8.77 -12.06
N ASP A 1144 -1.54 -7.53 -11.91
CA ASP A 1144 -1.19 -6.64 -10.79
C ASP A 1144 -2.06 -6.94 -9.55
N ALA A 1145 -3.14 -7.74 -9.68
CA ALA A 1145 -4.05 -8.05 -8.59
C ALA A 1145 -3.31 -8.67 -7.40
N LEU A 1146 -2.58 -9.75 -7.64
CA LEU A 1146 -1.93 -10.51 -6.57
C LEU A 1146 -0.81 -9.72 -5.85
N ASP A 1147 -0.22 -8.72 -6.50
CA ASP A 1147 0.73 -7.81 -5.85
C ASP A 1147 0.07 -6.98 -4.73
N LEU A 1148 -1.23 -6.67 -4.86
CA LEU A 1148 -1.95 -5.85 -3.88
C LEU A 1148 -2.22 -6.58 -2.57
N VAL A 1149 -2.32 -7.91 -2.57
CA VAL A 1149 -2.72 -8.72 -1.39
C VAL A 1149 -1.79 -8.46 -0.21
N ALA A 1150 -0.48 -8.51 -0.44
CA ALA A 1150 0.52 -8.27 0.60
C ALA A 1150 0.52 -6.81 1.07
N LEU A 1151 0.39 -5.86 0.14
CA LEU A 1151 0.37 -4.42 0.45
C LEU A 1151 -0.84 -4.04 1.32
N VAL A 1152 -2.04 -4.49 0.93
CA VAL A 1152 -3.29 -4.26 1.68
C VAL A 1152 -3.20 -4.88 3.07
N THR A 1153 -2.74 -6.13 3.16
CA THR A 1153 -2.61 -6.84 4.45
C THR A 1153 -1.62 -6.11 5.38
N ASN A 1154 -0.46 -5.69 4.86
CA ASN A 1154 0.57 -5.01 5.63
C ASN A 1154 0.11 -3.62 6.12
N VAL A 1155 -0.48 -2.80 5.25
CA VAL A 1155 -0.93 -1.45 5.60
C VAL A 1155 -2.01 -1.49 6.69
N VAL A 1156 -2.98 -2.40 6.57
CA VAL A 1156 -4.02 -2.56 7.60
C VAL A 1156 -3.42 -3.05 8.92
N LEU A 1157 -2.46 -3.97 8.87
CA LEU A 1157 -1.81 -4.49 10.06
C LEU A 1157 -0.97 -3.42 10.78
N GLU A 1158 -0.17 -2.64 10.06
CA GLU A 1158 0.72 -1.64 10.62
C GLU A 1158 -0.03 -0.40 11.13
N GLU A 1159 -1.00 0.12 10.38
CA GLU A 1159 -1.72 1.35 10.75
C GLU A 1159 -2.91 1.09 11.69
N HIS A 1160 -3.55 -0.08 11.57
CA HIS A 1160 -4.78 -0.40 12.30
C HIS A 1160 -4.63 -1.48 13.38
N TYR A 1161 -3.49 -2.19 13.43
CA TYR A 1161 -3.28 -3.33 14.34
C TYR A 1161 -4.39 -4.39 14.21
N LEU A 1162 -4.84 -4.60 12.97
CA LEU A 1162 -5.85 -5.59 12.58
C LEU A 1162 -5.26 -6.53 11.55
N VAL A 1163 -5.58 -7.81 11.70
CA VAL A 1163 -5.29 -8.81 10.68
C VAL A 1163 -6.45 -8.84 9.70
N VAL A 1164 -6.16 -8.64 8.41
CA VAL A 1164 -7.11 -8.85 7.33
C VAL A 1164 -7.27 -10.35 7.13
N GLY A 1165 -8.51 -10.85 7.20
CA GLY A 1165 -8.78 -12.27 7.00
C GLY A 1165 -9.03 -12.63 5.53
N VAL A 1166 -9.66 -11.72 4.78
CA VAL A 1166 -9.93 -11.93 3.35
C VAL A 1166 -9.64 -10.65 2.56
N VAL A 1167 -8.88 -10.76 1.48
CA VAL A 1167 -8.70 -9.71 0.47
C VAL A 1167 -9.39 -10.15 -0.81
N VAL A 1168 -10.33 -9.36 -1.30
CA VAL A 1168 -11.08 -9.61 -2.54
C VAL A 1168 -10.70 -8.52 -3.53
N ILE A 1169 -10.20 -8.91 -4.70
CA ILE A 1169 -9.82 -7.97 -5.76
C ILE A 1169 -10.82 -8.11 -6.89
N VAL A 1170 -11.40 -6.98 -7.31
CA VAL A 1170 -12.50 -6.91 -8.26
C VAL A 1170 -12.21 -5.86 -9.33
N ASP A 1171 -12.96 -5.92 -10.43
CA ASP A 1171 -12.95 -4.87 -11.45
C ASP A 1171 -13.49 -3.52 -10.94
N PRO A 1172 -13.09 -2.40 -11.55
CA PRO A 1172 -13.66 -1.09 -11.26
C PRO A 1172 -15.19 -1.04 -11.42
N GLY A 1173 -15.88 -0.43 -10.46
CA GLY A 1173 -17.34 -0.27 -10.45
C GLY A 1173 -18.13 -1.40 -9.79
N VAL A 1174 -17.47 -2.45 -9.27
CA VAL A 1174 -18.11 -3.53 -8.51
C VAL A 1174 -18.55 -3.07 -7.12
N ILE A 1175 -17.84 -2.14 -6.48
CA ILE A 1175 -18.21 -1.60 -5.18
C ILE A 1175 -19.43 -0.67 -5.37
N PRO A 1176 -20.61 -1.00 -4.81
CA PRO A 1176 -21.81 -0.22 -5.03
C PRO A 1176 -21.73 1.12 -4.30
N ILE A 1177 -21.84 2.22 -5.05
CA ILE A 1177 -21.87 3.59 -4.52
C ILE A 1177 -23.23 4.20 -4.86
N ASN A 1178 -23.90 4.76 -3.85
CA ASN A 1178 -25.19 5.40 -4.06
C ASN A 1178 -25.05 6.79 -4.70
N SER A 1179 -26.15 7.39 -5.13
CA SER A 1179 -26.17 8.72 -5.75
C SER A 1179 -25.60 9.88 -4.91
N ARG A 1180 -25.51 9.70 -3.58
CA ARG A 1180 -24.90 10.71 -2.69
C ARG A 1180 -23.37 10.56 -2.63
N GLY A 1181 -22.83 9.48 -3.19
CA GLY A 1181 -21.42 9.12 -3.14
C GLY A 1181 -21.04 8.21 -1.98
N GLU A 1182 -22.02 7.61 -1.28
CA GLU A 1182 -21.78 6.75 -0.10
C GLU A 1182 -21.67 5.28 -0.53
N LYS A 1183 -20.69 4.55 0.03
CA LYS A 1183 -20.45 3.13 -0.24
C LYS A 1183 -21.53 2.26 0.44
N GLN A 1184 -22.17 1.36 -0.32
CA GLN A 1184 -23.19 0.44 0.18
C GLN A 1184 -22.56 -0.87 0.67
N ARG A 1185 -21.77 -0.78 1.76
CA ARG A 1185 -20.94 -1.87 2.28
C ARG A 1185 -21.71 -3.15 2.62
N MET A 1186 -22.95 -3.01 3.11
CA MET A 1186 -23.78 -4.16 3.45
C MET A 1186 -24.28 -4.89 2.21
N HIS A 1187 -24.63 -4.15 1.15
CA HIS A 1187 -25.00 -4.77 -0.12
C HIS A 1187 -23.82 -5.53 -0.72
N LEU A 1188 -22.61 -4.95 -0.66
CA LEU A 1188 -21.38 -5.61 -1.08
C LEU A 1188 -21.10 -6.88 -0.24
N ARG A 1189 -21.28 -6.80 1.08
CA ARG A 1189 -21.13 -7.94 1.99
C ARG A 1189 -22.12 -9.05 1.65
N ASP A 1190 -23.40 -8.71 1.48
CA ASP A 1190 -24.44 -9.71 1.21
C ASP A 1190 -24.21 -10.37 -0.16
N GLY A 1191 -23.73 -9.61 -1.16
CA GLY A 1191 -23.27 -10.15 -2.44
C GLY A 1191 -22.07 -11.08 -2.31
N PHE A 1192 -21.09 -10.74 -1.45
CA PHE A 1192 -19.97 -11.62 -1.11
C PHE A 1192 -20.45 -12.92 -0.45
N LEU A 1193 -21.37 -12.84 0.52
CA LEU A 1193 -21.91 -14.01 1.23
C LEU A 1193 -22.78 -14.91 0.34
N ALA A 1194 -23.42 -14.32 -0.67
CA ALA A 1194 -24.25 -15.03 -1.64
C ALA A 1194 -23.48 -15.53 -2.87
N ASP A 1195 -22.15 -15.38 -2.91
CA ASP A 1195 -21.29 -15.75 -4.04
C ASP A 1195 -21.70 -15.08 -5.36
N GLN A 1196 -22.11 -13.81 -5.28
CA GLN A 1196 -22.56 -12.99 -6.41
C GLN A 1196 -21.50 -12.01 -6.91
N LEU A 1197 -20.36 -11.92 -6.23
CA LEU A 1197 -19.21 -11.17 -6.72
C LEU A 1197 -18.46 -12.02 -7.75
N ASP A 1198 -17.98 -11.37 -8.81
CA ASP A 1198 -17.09 -11.97 -9.81
C ASP A 1198 -15.67 -11.40 -9.59
N PRO A 1199 -14.89 -11.92 -8.62
CA PRO A 1199 -13.60 -11.37 -8.28
C PRO A 1199 -12.51 -11.81 -9.26
N ILE A 1200 -11.59 -10.90 -9.55
CA ILE A 1200 -10.31 -11.20 -10.22
C ILE A 1200 -9.51 -12.19 -9.35
N TYR A 1201 -9.49 -11.96 -8.03
CA TYR A 1201 -8.83 -12.86 -7.09
C TYR A 1201 -9.41 -12.76 -5.66
N VAL A 1202 -9.42 -13.89 -4.94
CA VAL A 1202 -9.78 -13.95 -3.52
C VAL A 1202 -8.63 -14.57 -2.72
N ALA A 1203 -8.04 -13.80 -1.82
CA ALA A 1203 -6.99 -14.24 -0.92
C ALA A 1203 -7.56 -14.49 0.48
N TYR A 1204 -7.54 -15.75 0.93
CA TYR A 1204 -7.83 -16.12 2.32
C TYR A 1204 -6.53 -16.12 3.12
N ASN A 1205 -6.38 -15.15 4.00
CA ASN A 1205 -5.20 -15.03 4.85
C ASN A 1205 -5.31 -16.04 6.01
N MET A 1206 -4.28 -16.87 6.17
CA MET A 1206 -4.24 -17.98 7.14
C MET A 1206 -3.61 -17.64 8.49
#